data_AF-A0A3M8B899-F1
#
_entry.id   AF-A0A3M8B899-F1
#
_cell.length_a   1.000
_cell.length_b   1.000
_cell.length_c   1.000
_cell.angle_alpha   90.00
_cell.angle_beta   90.00
_cell.angle_gamma   90.00
#
_symmetry.space_group_name_H-M   'P 1'
#
loop_
_entity.id
_entity.type
_entity.pdbx_description
1 polymer ?
#
loop_
_entity_poly.entity_id
_entity_poly.type
_entity_poly.pdbx_seq_one_letter_code
_entity_poly.pdbx_strand_id
1 'polypeptide(L)'
;MRDLINEFATQYVADLQRQLDSGYGQRSLQNPVLFLFIGDKSVEALRAVCASNERDWQNSRGVLYMHAYQEKTWEHPQVLGCRLPQADADKKTMRSSVHERFVEDEASKMELNKAMKLASVRIAETGKLFSAFQQVNIAVVTRADDPAAILLPELTLLLKSYLNELFKNVSADLYVLLQERNNGEAFGFSAALSVSFLEELNRYQRSDYSYRANLLVTEDLVKLPVEHEKAPLFSIAYLLSDKTEHGLFLEGGMQENYELISKLVLLNNKQAEHEFSEGNEGYNKLQFIRSIAGDGGQTRFASAGLSKVKRPTHAIALTVLAAVFDRYWERLKEGELVPKTKAREKLGLSAHELERKMAAIMPEPHMLEEMTGLMTSGVSYSELSGMTMREAELALFDGSSQAFFETNMASVAKERLERLLVQEPLADLIQDRVMADERFGLYAAYQLTAEHANGANLLDELRTGIREAARQVELIRAELAELYQQRVDRQDIRVGGFFTRDKERVRTLVRHLLHVVYEKKLELLEWELLHALLVDYERQTEVIHRQISEQVDQLEGLQKQLREIAQASVREATDYLGKNVDEYYESVVRDTMRSLEAAKGSGFYMEQRYIGSGALLFQNRIAGLVERLCQFCRNEILTRSPFALSFEAELLARANVGAAYDNRSVLTREDLFFDLSQVLEQRAAVHMEVFHFLQKHRYEEKYLFADIHNDFVQYVLRKDEGIRTYKQGCIHEEQKSGIEKMNLMGGFGMEDLMFYRNNKKYHASYVESGFVFDRAGEEGAS
;
A
#
# COMPACT_ATOMS: atom_id res chain seq x y z
N MET A 1 -7.01 2.95 -5.62
CA MET A 1 -7.23 3.17 -4.18
C MET A 1 -6.16 2.48 -3.34
N ARG A 2 -6.01 1.14 -3.42
CA ARG A 2 -4.86 0.43 -2.83
C ARG A 2 -3.52 1.03 -3.23
N ASP A 3 -3.37 1.38 -4.51
CA ASP A 3 -2.15 2.02 -5.02
C ASP A 3 -1.88 3.39 -4.37
N LEU A 4 -2.92 4.22 -4.17
CA LEU A 4 -2.78 5.52 -3.49
C LEU A 4 -2.36 5.36 -2.02
N ILE A 5 -2.92 4.38 -1.32
CA ILE A 5 -2.60 4.07 0.07
C ILE A 5 -1.14 3.58 0.19
N ASN A 6 -0.74 2.67 -0.70
CA ASN A 6 0.64 2.16 -0.75
C ASN A 6 1.64 3.22 -1.20
N GLU A 7 1.26 4.09 -2.14
CA GLU A 7 2.07 5.22 -2.58
C GLU A 7 2.27 6.21 -1.44
N PHE A 8 1.23 6.48 -0.65
CA PHE A 8 1.34 7.33 0.53
C PHE A 8 2.40 6.83 1.51
N ALA A 9 2.35 5.54 1.85
CA ALA A 9 3.29 4.91 2.77
C ALA A 9 4.70 4.82 2.16
N THR A 10 4.82 4.51 0.87
CA THR A 10 6.11 4.50 0.14
C THR A 10 6.76 5.88 0.10
N GLN A 11 5.99 6.93 -0.19
CA GLN A 11 6.47 8.31 -0.18
C GLN A 11 6.88 8.75 1.23
N TYR A 12 6.13 8.38 2.28
CA TYR A 12 6.53 8.68 3.67
C TYR A 12 7.86 8.02 4.04
N VAL A 13 8.05 6.75 3.65
CA VAL A 13 9.33 6.05 3.84
C VAL A 13 10.46 6.78 3.11
N ALA A 14 10.23 7.19 1.85
CA ALA A 14 11.24 7.90 1.06
C ALA A 14 11.57 9.29 1.62
N ASP A 15 10.58 10.03 2.12
CA ASP A 15 10.79 11.35 2.71
C ASP A 15 11.52 11.26 4.06
N LEU A 16 11.19 10.27 4.90
CA LEU A 16 11.92 10.00 6.13
C LEU A 16 13.37 9.59 5.83
N GLN A 17 13.58 8.72 4.84
CA GLN A 17 14.91 8.34 4.36
C GLN A 17 15.68 9.55 3.86
N ARG A 18 15.09 10.41 3.02
CA ARG A 18 15.75 11.64 2.55
C ARG A 18 16.11 12.60 3.68
N GLN A 19 15.25 12.73 4.70
CA GLN A 19 15.55 13.56 5.86
C GLN A 19 16.75 13.01 6.65
N LEU A 20 16.81 11.69 6.84
CA LEU A 20 17.94 11.02 7.49
C LEU A 20 19.21 11.06 6.61
N ASP A 21 19.07 10.89 5.31
CA ASP A 21 20.17 10.88 4.32
C ASP A 21 20.75 12.29 4.07
N SER A 22 19.98 13.35 4.36
CA SER A 22 20.43 14.74 4.20
C SER A 22 21.57 15.15 5.15
N GLY A 23 21.84 14.33 6.19
CA GLY A 23 23.03 14.42 7.03
C GLY A 23 24.01 13.31 6.71
N TYR A 24 24.89 13.48 5.71
CA TYR A 24 26.16 12.75 5.48
C TYR A 24 26.21 11.19 5.61
N GLY A 25 25.09 10.48 5.76
CA GLY A 25 25.04 9.06 6.14
C GLY A 25 25.12 8.04 4.99
N GLN A 26 25.22 8.50 3.74
CA GLN A 26 25.35 7.60 2.59
C GLN A 26 26.79 7.07 2.45
N ARG A 27 26.90 5.80 2.08
CA ARG A 27 28.17 5.06 2.04
C ARG A 27 29.02 5.54 0.87
N SER A 28 30.27 5.91 1.13
CA SER A 28 31.22 6.29 0.08
C SER A 28 32.29 5.22 -0.06
N LEU A 29 32.46 4.71 -1.28
CA LEU A 29 33.57 3.82 -1.61
C LEU A 29 34.87 4.61 -1.69
N GLN A 30 35.94 4.06 -1.13
CA GLN A 30 37.27 4.66 -1.23
C GLN A 30 37.86 4.49 -2.62
N ASN A 31 37.71 3.31 -3.20
CA ASN A 31 38.30 2.90 -4.48
C ASN A 31 37.22 2.65 -5.55
N PRO A 32 37.51 2.90 -6.84
CA PRO A 32 36.66 2.47 -7.93
C PRO A 32 36.35 0.97 -7.91
N VAL A 33 35.12 0.61 -8.27
CA VAL A 33 34.64 -0.78 -8.35
C VAL A 33 34.02 -1.05 -9.71
N LEU A 34 34.39 -2.18 -10.31
CA LEU A 34 33.76 -2.75 -11.50
C LEU A 34 33.09 -4.07 -11.14
N PHE A 35 31.79 -4.19 -11.37
CA PHE A 35 31.09 -5.47 -11.22
C PHE A 35 31.06 -6.24 -12.54
N LEU A 36 31.55 -7.48 -12.56
CA LEU A 36 31.48 -8.37 -13.72
C LEU A 36 30.48 -9.50 -13.44
N PHE A 37 29.30 -9.43 -14.07
CA PHE A 37 28.27 -10.47 -14.01
C PHE A 37 28.44 -11.43 -15.18
N ILE A 38 28.44 -12.73 -14.91
CA ILE A 38 28.67 -13.77 -15.92
C ILE A 38 27.46 -14.69 -16.00
N GLY A 39 26.93 -14.85 -17.21
CA GLY A 39 25.82 -15.74 -17.54
C GLY A 39 24.45 -15.11 -17.36
N ASP A 40 23.46 -15.60 -18.11
CA ASP A 40 22.10 -15.07 -18.11
C ASP A 40 21.41 -15.24 -16.75
N LYS A 41 21.81 -16.24 -15.97
CA LYS A 41 21.29 -16.50 -14.62
C LYS A 41 21.74 -15.46 -13.58
N SER A 42 22.68 -14.59 -13.94
CA SER A 42 23.17 -13.50 -13.08
C SER A 42 22.43 -12.17 -13.29
N VAL A 43 21.52 -12.08 -14.27
CA VAL A 43 20.75 -10.84 -14.58
C VAL A 43 19.93 -10.33 -13.41
N GLU A 44 19.31 -11.23 -12.64
CA GLU A 44 18.53 -10.84 -11.47
C GLU A 44 19.43 -10.22 -10.39
N ALA A 45 20.59 -10.83 -10.14
CA ALA A 45 21.61 -10.30 -9.25
C ALA A 45 22.11 -8.93 -9.71
N LEU A 46 22.37 -8.76 -11.02
CA LEU A 46 22.77 -7.49 -11.63
C LEU A 46 21.77 -6.37 -11.32
N ARG A 47 20.48 -6.62 -11.56
CA ARG A 47 19.42 -5.62 -11.32
C ARG A 47 19.30 -5.26 -9.84
N ALA A 48 19.30 -6.26 -8.96
CA ALA A 48 19.15 -6.06 -7.53
C ALA A 48 20.36 -5.33 -6.93
N VAL A 49 21.58 -5.72 -7.31
CA VAL A 49 22.84 -5.09 -6.85
C VAL A 49 22.93 -3.64 -7.35
N CYS A 50 22.61 -3.38 -8.62
CA CYS A 50 22.61 -2.01 -9.16
C CYS A 50 21.61 -1.12 -8.41
N ALA A 51 20.35 -1.56 -8.26
CA ALA A 51 19.32 -0.82 -7.56
C ALA A 51 19.65 -0.60 -6.06
N SER A 52 20.28 -1.58 -5.41
CA SER A 52 20.72 -1.44 -4.02
C SER A 52 21.87 -0.43 -3.89
N ASN A 53 22.84 -0.45 -4.80
CA ASN A 53 23.98 0.45 -4.76
C ASN A 53 23.60 1.90 -5.08
N GLU A 54 22.69 2.12 -6.04
CA GLU A 54 22.15 3.45 -6.34
C GLU A 54 21.44 4.09 -5.15
N ARG A 55 20.79 3.26 -4.33
CA ARG A 55 20.10 3.70 -3.11
C ARG A 55 21.07 3.96 -1.96
N ASP A 56 22.04 3.07 -1.76
CA ASP A 56 22.87 3.05 -0.55
C ASP A 56 24.19 3.85 -0.68
N TRP A 57 24.72 4.07 -1.90
CA TRP A 57 26.07 4.63 -2.12
C TRP A 57 26.07 6.04 -2.75
N GLN A 58 26.84 6.97 -2.19
CA GLN A 58 26.97 8.36 -2.70
C GLN A 58 27.62 8.41 -4.09
N ASN A 59 28.68 7.64 -4.27
CA ASN A 59 29.43 7.54 -5.52
C ASN A 59 28.94 6.40 -6.41
N SER A 60 27.69 5.96 -6.23
CA SER A 60 27.03 4.95 -7.06
C SER A 60 27.14 5.26 -8.56
N ARG A 61 27.03 6.52 -8.96
CA ARG A 61 27.22 6.99 -10.35
C ARG A 61 28.60 6.68 -10.94
N GLY A 62 29.61 6.48 -10.09
CA GLY A 62 30.97 6.15 -10.49
C GLY A 62 31.22 4.64 -10.65
N VAL A 63 30.29 3.80 -10.19
CA VAL A 63 30.36 2.34 -10.28
C VAL A 63 29.88 1.89 -11.65
N LEU A 64 30.59 0.93 -12.25
CA LEU A 64 30.19 0.32 -13.52
C LEU A 64 29.86 -1.14 -13.35
N TYR A 65 28.91 -1.58 -14.16
CA TYR A 65 28.43 -2.95 -14.21
C TYR A 65 28.67 -3.48 -15.61
N MET A 66 29.32 -4.62 -15.72
CA MET A 66 29.51 -5.33 -16.97
C MET A 66 28.79 -6.66 -16.89
N HIS A 67 28.07 -7.02 -17.94
CA HIS A 67 27.32 -8.26 -18.00
C HIS A 67 27.72 -9.05 -19.24
N ALA A 68 28.26 -10.25 -19.04
CA ALA A 68 28.61 -11.20 -20.07
C ALA A 68 27.47 -12.21 -20.22
N TYR A 69 26.71 -12.10 -21.32
CA TYR A 69 25.38 -12.71 -21.47
C TYR A 69 25.23 -13.46 -22.79
N GLN A 70 24.33 -14.45 -22.85
CA GLN A 70 24.10 -15.25 -24.06
C GLN A 70 22.80 -14.83 -24.77
N GLU A 71 21.72 -14.62 -24.02
CA GLU A 71 20.41 -14.26 -24.55
C GLU A 71 20.10 -12.76 -24.44
N LYS A 72 20.01 -12.25 -23.21
CA LYS A 72 19.53 -10.87 -22.95
C LYS A 72 20.28 -10.22 -21.79
N THR A 73 20.55 -8.93 -21.96
CA THR A 73 21.07 -8.06 -20.90
C THR A 73 20.00 -7.07 -20.42
N TRP A 74 20.30 -6.33 -19.36
CA TRP A 74 19.47 -5.25 -18.86
C TRP A 74 19.96 -3.90 -19.40
N GLU A 75 19.07 -3.13 -20.02
CA GLU A 75 19.39 -1.79 -20.50
C GLU A 75 19.39 -0.79 -19.34
N HIS A 76 20.58 -0.29 -19.01
CA HIS A 76 20.79 0.71 -17.97
C HIS A 76 22.05 1.54 -18.28
N PRO A 77 22.10 2.85 -18.00
CA PRO A 77 23.23 3.71 -18.37
C PRO A 77 24.61 3.27 -17.84
N GLN A 78 24.63 2.64 -16.66
CA GLN A 78 25.84 2.16 -16.00
C GLN A 78 26.18 0.69 -16.32
N VAL A 79 25.34 0.02 -17.12
CA VAL A 79 25.51 -1.38 -17.52
C VAL A 79 26.08 -1.46 -18.94
N LEU A 80 27.19 -2.20 -19.07
CA LEU A 80 27.80 -2.55 -20.34
C LEU A 80 27.56 -4.04 -20.62
N GLY A 81 26.81 -4.34 -21.67
CA GLY A 81 26.60 -5.72 -22.10
C GLY A 81 27.69 -6.19 -23.06
N CYS A 82 28.17 -7.41 -22.87
CA CYS A 82 28.99 -8.14 -23.85
C CYS A 82 28.36 -9.50 -24.14
N ARG A 83 28.20 -9.82 -25.43
CA ARG A 83 27.54 -11.04 -25.84
C ARG A 83 28.54 -12.19 -25.88
N LEU A 84 28.18 -13.31 -25.28
CA LEU A 84 28.91 -14.56 -25.27
C LEU A 84 28.33 -15.53 -26.32
N PRO A 85 29.12 -16.52 -26.76
CA PRO A 85 28.62 -17.59 -27.62
C PRO A 85 27.44 -18.31 -26.97
N GLN A 86 26.42 -18.61 -27.77
CA GLN A 86 25.26 -19.37 -27.29
C GLN A 86 25.64 -20.81 -26.97
N ALA A 87 25.08 -21.35 -25.89
CA ALA A 87 25.23 -22.75 -25.53
C ALA A 87 24.49 -23.65 -26.51
N ASP A 88 24.96 -24.89 -26.67
CA ASP A 88 24.25 -25.89 -27.48
C ASP A 88 22.92 -26.34 -26.87
N ALA A 89 21.99 -26.73 -27.74
CA ALA A 89 20.71 -27.31 -27.34
C ALA A 89 20.87 -28.69 -26.68
N ASP A 90 21.95 -29.41 -26.98
CA ASP A 90 22.26 -30.68 -26.33
C ASP A 90 22.82 -30.45 -24.92
N LYS A 91 22.09 -30.93 -23.92
CA LYS A 91 22.48 -30.83 -22.50
C LYS A 91 23.79 -31.56 -22.19
N LYS A 92 24.21 -32.54 -23.01
CA LYS A 92 25.44 -33.30 -22.78
C LYS A 92 26.72 -32.49 -22.97
N THR A 93 26.73 -31.56 -23.91
CA THR A 93 27.90 -30.72 -24.25
C THR A 93 27.60 -29.22 -24.12
N MET A 94 26.44 -28.87 -23.55
CA MET A 94 25.97 -27.49 -23.40
C MET A 94 27.04 -26.57 -22.80
N ARG A 95 27.75 -27.02 -21.75
CA ARG A 95 28.75 -26.19 -21.08
C ARG A 95 30.09 -26.16 -21.82
N SER A 96 30.59 -27.31 -22.29
CA SER A 96 31.85 -27.38 -23.04
C SER A 96 31.78 -26.64 -24.38
N SER A 97 30.64 -26.70 -25.08
CA SER A 97 30.41 -26.01 -26.35
C SER A 97 30.55 -24.48 -26.24
N VAL A 98 30.19 -23.89 -25.09
CA VAL A 98 30.38 -22.44 -24.84
C VAL A 98 31.86 -22.09 -24.85
N HIS A 99 32.69 -22.91 -24.20
CA HIS A 99 34.13 -22.71 -24.18
C HIS A 99 34.76 -22.92 -25.56
N GLU A 100 34.40 -24.01 -26.26
CA GLU A 100 34.91 -24.31 -27.61
C GLU A 100 34.59 -23.18 -28.60
N ARG A 101 33.33 -22.74 -28.64
CA ARG A 101 32.90 -21.61 -29.50
C ARG A 101 33.60 -20.32 -29.13
N PHE A 102 33.80 -20.07 -27.84
CA PHE A 102 34.54 -18.88 -27.41
C PHE A 102 35.98 -18.92 -27.91
N VAL A 103 36.65 -20.08 -27.89
CA VAL A 103 38.02 -20.23 -28.37
C VAL A 103 38.12 -20.02 -29.88
N GLU A 104 37.14 -20.52 -30.64
CA GLU A 104 37.13 -20.46 -32.12
C GLU A 104 36.67 -19.11 -32.69
N ASP A 105 35.73 -18.42 -32.03
CA ASP A 105 35.11 -17.20 -32.54
C ASP A 105 35.94 -15.94 -32.24
N GLU A 106 36.80 -15.57 -33.18
CA GLU A 106 37.64 -14.37 -33.11
C GLU A 106 36.83 -13.06 -33.14
N ALA A 107 35.68 -13.04 -33.83
CA ALA A 107 34.84 -11.84 -33.94
C ALA A 107 34.21 -11.53 -32.58
N SER A 108 33.67 -12.54 -31.90
CA SER A 108 33.14 -12.41 -30.54
C SER A 108 34.22 -11.96 -29.54
N LYS A 109 35.45 -12.48 -29.64
CA LYS A 109 36.57 -11.99 -28.80
C LYS A 109 36.91 -10.53 -29.06
N MET A 110 36.90 -10.10 -30.32
CA MET A 110 37.17 -8.69 -30.67
C MET A 110 36.09 -7.76 -30.08
N GLU A 111 34.81 -8.13 -30.15
CA GLU A 111 33.72 -7.36 -29.53
C GLU A 111 33.86 -7.31 -28.00
N LEU A 112 34.19 -8.44 -27.37
CA LEU A 112 34.47 -8.51 -25.95
C LEU A 112 35.62 -7.58 -25.55
N ASN A 113 36.72 -7.57 -26.32
CA ASN A 113 37.87 -6.70 -26.10
C ASN A 113 37.50 -5.22 -26.18
N LYS A 114 36.68 -4.84 -27.17
CA LYS A 114 36.16 -3.47 -27.31
C LYS A 114 35.32 -3.08 -26.08
N ALA A 115 34.44 -3.96 -25.62
CA ALA A 115 33.60 -3.71 -24.45
C ALA A 115 34.42 -3.59 -23.15
N MET A 116 35.37 -4.50 -22.92
CA MET A 116 36.24 -4.48 -21.73
C MET A 116 37.15 -3.24 -21.71
N LYS A 117 37.68 -2.84 -22.87
CA LYS A 117 38.46 -1.59 -23.01
C LYS A 117 37.60 -0.35 -22.79
N LEU A 118 36.36 -0.33 -23.29
CA LEU A 118 35.43 0.77 -23.01
C LEU A 118 35.11 0.86 -21.52
N ALA A 119 34.92 -0.28 -20.85
CA ALA A 119 34.67 -0.34 -19.41
C ALA A 119 35.86 0.24 -18.61
N SER A 120 37.10 -0.12 -18.97
CA SER A 120 38.29 0.38 -18.28
C SER A 120 38.46 1.90 -18.44
N VAL A 121 38.21 2.44 -19.64
CA VAL A 121 38.24 3.89 -19.89
C VAL A 121 37.15 4.63 -19.10
N ARG A 122 35.91 4.12 -19.11
CA ARG A 122 34.81 4.76 -18.36
C ARG A 122 35.07 4.80 -16.85
N ILE A 123 35.65 3.75 -16.27
CA ILE A 123 36.05 3.76 -14.85
C ILE A 123 37.13 4.79 -14.59
N ALA A 124 38.08 4.94 -15.52
CA ALA A 124 39.11 5.94 -15.36
C ALA A 124 38.55 7.37 -15.39
N GLU A 125 37.54 7.63 -16.23
CA GLU A 125 36.84 8.91 -16.31
C GLU A 125 36.05 9.23 -15.03
N THR A 126 35.42 8.23 -14.40
CA THR A 126 34.66 8.39 -13.15
C THR A 126 35.54 8.46 -11.89
N GLY A 127 36.86 8.33 -12.04
CA GLY A 127 37.84 8.30 -10.95
C GLY A 127 37.78 9.46 -9.95
N LYS A 128 37.36 10.65 -10.40
CA LYS A 128 37.23 11.85 -9.57
C LYS A 128 36.17 11.73 -8.46
N LEU A 129 35.28 10.74 -8.55
CA LEU A 129 34.21 10.48 -7.58
C LEU A 129 34.70 9.64 -6.38
N PHE A 130 35.93 9.14 -6.41
CA PHE A 130 36.52 8.28 -5.39
C PHE A 130 37.67 9.00 -4.66
N SER A 131 37.87 8.70 -3.37
CA SER A 131 38.90 9.34 -2.56
C SER A 131 40.30 8.79 -2.84
N ALA A 132 40.41 7.55 -3.31
CA ALA A 132 41.65 6.95 -3.80
C ALA A 132 41.46 6.36 -5.20
N PHE A 133 42.39 6.66 -6.10
CA PHE A 133 42.33 6.25 -7.52
C PHE A 133 43.51 5.36 -7.93
N GLN A 134 44.32 4.88 -6.98
CA GLN A 134 45.47 4.02 -7.28
C GLN A 134 45.11 2.53 -7.41
N GLN A 135 43.96 2.14 -6.84
CA GLN A 135 43.49 0.77 -6.79
C GLN A 135 42.09 0.67 -7.38
N VAL A 136 41.80 -0.42 -8.08
CA VAL A 136 40.45 -0.78 -8.55
C VAL A 136 40.13 -2.20 -8.10
N ASN A 137 38.89 -2.43 -7.68
CA ASN A 137 38.42 -3.76 -7.33
C ASN A 137 37.42 -4.28 -8.37
N ILE A 138 37.64 -5.50 -8.84
CA ILE A 138 36.73 -6.24 -9.71
C ILE A 138 35.90 -7.17 -8.83
N ALA A 139 34.59 -6.94 -8.77
CA ALA A 139 33.63 -7.81 -8.10
C ALA A 139 32.98 -8.74 -9.13
N VAL A 140 33.46 -9.97 -9.23
CA VAL A 140 32.92 -10.96 -10.18
C VAL A 140 31.76 -11.71 -9.55
N VAL A 141 30.61 -11.73 -10.20
CA VAL A 141 29.39 -12.39 -9.71
C VAL A 141 28.92 -13.42 -10.73
N THR A 142 28.74 -14.67 -10.29
CA THR A 142 28.28 -15.75 -11.15
C THR A 142 27.39 -16.73 -10.39
N ARG A 143 26.50 -17.42 -11.10
CA ARG A 143 25.73 -18.55 -10.56
C ARG A 143 26.44 -19.85 -10.92
N ALA A 144 26.58 -20.77 -9.97
CA ALA A 144 27.36 -21.99 -10.19
C ALA A 144 26.75 -22.95 -11.23
N ASP A 145 25.43 -22.90 -11.42
CA ASP A 145 24.70 -23.73 -12.38
C ASP A 145 24.57 -23.06 -13.78
N ASP A 146 25.25 -21.94 -14.03
CA ASP A 146 25.24 -21.26 -15.33
C ASP A 146 26.32 -21.84 -16.27
N PRO A 147 25.97 -22.29 -17.50
CA PRO A 147 26.94 -22.78 -18.46
C PRO A 147 28.05 -21.77 -18.78
N ALA A 148 27.75 -20.47 -18.81
CA ALA A 148 28.74 -19.42 -19.12
C ALA A 148 29.81 -19.27 -18.03
N ALA A 149 29.59 -19.81 -16.82
CA ALA A 149 30.58 -19.79 -15.75
C ALA A 149 31.89 -20.53 -16.12
N ILE A 150 31.88 -21.39 -17.15
CA ILE A 150 33.11 -22.00 -17.69
C ILE A 150 34.11 -20.97 -18.21
N LEU A 151 33.67 -19.76 -18.60
CA LEU A 151 34.53 -18.68 -19.11
C LEU A 151 35.03 -17.74 -18.00
N LEU A 152 34.83 -18.10 -16.73
CA LEU A 152 35.18 -17.26 -15.58
C LEU A 152 36.64 -16.74 -15.61
N PRO A 153 37.69 -17.57 -15.79
CA PRO A 153 39.05 -17.06 -15.79
C PRO A 153 39.37 -16.25 -17.05
N GLU A 154 38.85 -16.62 -18.23
CA GLU A 154 39.04 -15.88 -19.47
C GLU A 154 38.55 -14.43 -19.34
N LEU A 155 37.31 -14.25 -18.88
CA LEU A 155 36.67 -12.94 -18.73
C LEU A 155 37.32 -12.10 -17.63
N THR A 156 37.63 -12.73 -16.49
CA THR A 156 38.24 -12.04 -15.34
C THR A 156 39.65 -11.56 -15.68
N LEU A 157 40.48 -12.42 -16.29
CA LEU A 157 41.87 -12.08 -16.62
C LEU A 157 41.96 -11.06 -17.76
N LEU A 158 41.09 -11.17 -18.77
CA LEU A 158 41.02 -10.18 -19.84
C LEU A 158 40.69 -8.79 -19.28
N LEU A 159 39.68 -8.70 -18.42
CA LEU A 159 39.31 -7.42 -17.78
C LEU A 159 40.43 -6.89 -16.88
N LYS A 160 41.03 -7.77 -16.08
CA LYS A 160 42.17 -7.43 -15.21
C LYS A 160 43.36 -6.91 -16.01
N SER A 161 43.64 -7.47 -17.19
CA SER A 161 44.70 -7.00 -18.09
C SER A 161 44.49 -5.55 -18.49
N TYR A 162 43.30 -5.18 -18.96
CA TYR A 162 42.99 -3.79 -19.35
C TYR A 162 43.03 -2.81 -18.18
N LEU A 163 42.62 -3.25 -16.98
CA LEU A 163 42.69 -2.39 -15.79
C LEU A 163 44.12 -2.22 -15.29
N ASN A 164 44.99 -3.23 -15.40
CA ASN A 164 46.40 -3.13 -15.03
C ASN A 164 47.19 -2.13 -15.91
N GLU A 165 46.71 -1.82 -17.11
CA GLU A 165 47.30 -0.75 -17.93
C GLU A 165 47.06 0.66 -17.35
N LEU A 166 45.97 0.84 -16.60
CA LEU A 166 45.52 2.14 -16.10
C LEU A 166 45.73 2.33 -14.60
N PHE A 167 45.73 1.23 -13.82
CA PHE A 167 45.77 1.25 -12.36
C PHE A 167 47.00 0.53 -11.81
N LYS A 168 47.50 0.96 -10.65
CA LYS A 168 48.67 0.34 -9.99
C LYS A 168 48.33 -1.01 -9.38
N ASN A 169 47.17 -1.11 -8.74
CA ASN A 169 46.71 -2.30 -8.04
C ASN A 169 45.32 -2.69 -8.55
N VAL A 170 45.19 -3.90 -9.08
CA VAL A 170 43.90 -4.48 -9.49
C VAL A 170 43.64 -5.74 -8.66
N SER A 171 42.64 -5.68 -7.79
CA SER A 171 42.17 -6.85 -7.05
C SER A 171 40.91 -7.42 -7.70
N ALA A 172 40.71 -8.73 -7.55
CA ALA A 172 39.49 -9.40 -7.98
C ALA A 172 38.94 -10.25 -6.84
N ASP A 173 37.66 -10.07 -6.53
CA ASP A 173 36.89 -10.88 -5.59
C ASP A 173 35.80 -11.64 -6.36
N LEU A 174 35.53 -12.88 -5.97
CA LEU A 174 34.48 -13.70 -6.57
C LEU A 174 33.31 -13.88 -5.61
N TYR A 175 32.09 -13.76 -6.14
CA TYR A 175 30.84 -14.02 -5.45
C TYR A 175 30.07 -15.09 -6.23
N VAL A 176 30.00 -16.30 -5.68
CA VAL A 176 29.31 -17.45 -6.28
C VAL A 176 27.98 -17.65 -5.59
N LEU A 177 26.91 -17.67 -6.39
CA LEU A 177 25.56 -17.92 -5.94
C LEU A 177 25.20 -19.40 -6.15
N LEU A 178 24.80 -20.08 -5.07
CA LEU A 178 24.40 -21.50 -5.05
C LEU A 178 22.91 -21.63 -4.72
N GLN A 179 22.11 -22.12 -5.68
CA GLN A 179 20.67 -22.29 -5.47
C GLN A 179 20.34 -23.74 -5.10
N GLU A 180 20.00 -23.97 -3.83
CA GLU A 180 19.59 -25.29 -3.32
C GLU A 180 18.07 -25.49 -3.39
N ARG A 181 17.30 -24.40 -3.30
CA ARG A 181 15.84 -24.44 -3.44
C ARG A 181 15.47 -24.54 -4.92
N ASN A 182 15.42 -25.77 -5.44
CA ASN A 182 14.91 -26.04 -6.78
C ASN A 182 13.90 -27.19 -6.76
N ASN A 183 12.63 -26.87 -7.03
CA ASN A 183 11.52 -27.84 -7.10
C ASN A 183 11.28 -28.39 -8.52
N GLY A 184 12.18 -28.13 -9.47
CA GLY A 184 12.02 -28.50 -10.88
C GLY A 184 12.64 -29.84 -11.25
N GLU A 185 12.15 -30.43 -12.34
CA GLU A 185 12.66 -31.69 -12.94
C GLU A 185 14.15 -31.62 -13.34
N ALA A 186 14.71 -30.41 -13.49
CA ALA A 186 16.10 -30.17 -13.86
C ALA A 186 17.09 -30.08 -12.68
N PHE A 187 16.66 -30.31 -11.44
CA PHE A 187 17.52 -30.17 -10.24
C PHE A 187 18.83 -30.96 -10.34
N GLY A 188 18.76 -32.23 -10.77
CA GLY A 188 19.94 -33.09 -10.86
C GLY A 188 21.01 -32.56 -11.83
N PHE A 189 20.58 -31.95 -12.94
CA PHE A 189 21.50 -31.37 -13.93
C PHE A 189 22.12 -30.06 -13.43
N SER A 190 21.33 -29.15 -12.83
CA SER A 190 21.87 -27.93 -12.24
C SER A 190 22.84 -28.20 -11.09
N ALA A 191 22.56 -29.24 -10.30
CA ALA A 191 23.43 -29.69 -9.21
C ALA A 191 24.75 -30.25 -9.75
N ALA A 192 24.71 -31.04 -10.82
CA ALA A 192 25.91 -31.55 -11.49
C ALA A 192 26.79 -30.42 -12.05
N LEU A 193 26.19 -29.43 -12.74
CA LEU A 193 26.91 -28.24 -13.22
C LEU A 193 27.57 -27.47 -12.08
N SER A 194 26.84 -27.25 -10.99
CA SER A 194 27.36 -26.53 -9.82
C SER A 194 28.54 -27.26 -9.17
N VAL A 195 28.50 -28.60 -9.09
CA VAL A 195 29.61 -29.40 -8.56
C VAL A 195 30.85 -29.28 -9.45
N SER A 196 30.72 -29.43 -10.77
CA SER A 196 31.87 -29.26 -11.70
C SER A 196 32.45 -27.84 -11.61
N PHE A 197 31.61 -26.81 -11.51
CA PHE A 197 32.07 -25.44 -11.29
C PHE A 197 32.82 -25.26 -9.96
N LEU A 198 32.36 -25.88 -8.88
CA LEU A 198 33.08 -25.83 -7.59
C LEU A 198 34.44 -26.54 -7.65
N GLU A 199 34.53 -27.65 -8.39
CA GLU A 199 35.80 -28.36 -8.62
C GLU A 199 36.78 -27.51 -9.44
N GLU A 200 36.31 -26.79 -10.46
CA GLU A 200 37.08 -25.78 -11.20
C GLU A 200 37.53 -24.63 -10.32
N LEU A 201 36.62 -24.06 -9.53
CA LEU A 201 36.94 -22.97 -8.61
C LEU A 201 38.00 -23.37 -7.58
N ASN A 202 37.94 -24.61 -7.10
CA ASN A 202 38.96 -25.18 -6.23
C ASN A 202 40.34 -25.27 -6.90
N ARG A 203 40.41 -25.39 -8.24
CA ARG A 203 41.67 -25.29 -9.00
C ARG A 203 42.12 -23.83 -9.14
N TYR A 204 41.19 -22.92 -9.46
CA TYR A 204 41.49 -21.50 -9.68
C TYR A 204 42.03 -20.78 -8.43
N GLN A 205 41.69 -21.27 -7.23
CA GLN A 205 42.15 -20.69 -5.96
C GLN A 205 43.44 -21.31 -5.40
N ARG A 206 44.07 -22.26 -6.10
CA ARG A 206 45.36 -22.83 -5.66
C ARG A 206 46.48 -21.80 -5.78
N SER A 207 47.48 -21.91 -4.91
CA SER A 207 48.64 -21.02 -4.91
C SER A 207 49.55 -21.16 -6.14
N ASP A 208 49.48 -22.29 -6.84
CA ASP A 208 50.26 -22.62 -8.03
C ASP A 208 49.47 -22.45 -9.34
N TYR A 209 48.23 -21.96 -9.29
CA TYR A 209 47.41 -21.74 -10.47
C TYR A 209 48.08 -20.73 -11.41
N SER A 210 48.21 -21.12 -12.68
CA SER A 210 48.74 -20.27 -13.75
C SER A 210 47.87 -20.42 -14.98
N TYR A 211 47.76 -19.36 -15.76
CA TYR A 211 46.90 -19.35 -16.95
C TYR A 211 47.58 -18.58 -18.08
N ARG A 212 47.50 -19.10 -19.31
CA ARG A 212 48.01 -18.45 -20.51
C ARG A 212 47.13 -18.77 -21.69
N ALA A 213 46.48 -17.76 -22.26
CA ALA A 213 45.69 -17.93 -23.47
C ALA A 213 45.70 -16.68 -24.35
N ASN A 214 45.51 -16.86 -25.66
CA ASN A 214 45.40 -15.78 -26.63
C ASN A 214 44.00 -15.14 -26.58
N LEU A 215 43.79 -14.28 -25.58
CA LEU A 215 42.52 -13.58 -25.34
C LEU A 215 42.48 -12.20 -26.01
N LEU A 216 43.63 -11.55 -26.18
CA LEU A 216 43.71 -10.23 -26.80
C LEU A 216 43.75 -10.36 -28.32
N VAL A 217 42.65 -10.01 -28.99
CA VAL A 217 42.56 -9.89 -30.45
C VAL A 217 42.43 -8.41 -30.82
N THR A 218 43.34 -7.91 -31.66
CA THR A 218 43.29 -6.53 -32.19
C THR A 218 42.40 -6.44 -33.43
N GLU A 219 42.11 -5.21 -33.90
CA GLU A 219 41.35 -5.01 -35.15
C GLU A 219 42.07 -5.58 -36.39
N ASP A 220 43.40 -5.69 -36.32
CA ASP A 220 44.26 -6.31 -37.34
C ASP A 220 44.37 -7.85 -37.18
N LEU A 221 43.52 -8.47 -36.35
CA LEU A 221 43.51 -9.91 -36.03
C LEU A 221 44.82 -10.44 -35.39
N VAL A 222 45.62 -9.55 -34.80
CA VAL A 222 46.81 -9.97 -34.05
C VAL A 222 46.37 -10.53 -32.71
N LYS A 223 46.84 -11.74 -32.40
CA LYS A 223 46.55 -12.45 -31.15
C LYS A 223 47.70 -12.25 -30.16
N LEU A 224 47.39 -11.68 -29.01
CA LEU A 224 48.31 -11.50 -27.90
C LEU A 224 47.88 -12.38 -26.70
N PRO A 225 48.84 -13.02 -26.01
CA PRO A 225 48.54 -13.82 -24.85
C PRO A 225 48.25 -12.93 -23.63
N VAL A 226 47.24 -13.32 -22.85
CA VAL A 226 47.04 -12.86 -21.48
C VAL A 226 47.62 -13.93 -20.57
N GLU A 227 48.52 -13.52 -19.67
CA GLU A 227 49.26 -14.41 -18.78
C GLU A 227 48.93 -14.07 -17.32
N HIS A 228 48.69 -15.12 -16.52
CA HIS A 228 48.53 -15.05 -15.08
C HIS A 228 49.61 -15.92 -14.43
N GLU A 229 50.48 -15.28 -13.65
CA GLU A 229 51.54 -15.93 -12.91
C GLU A 229 51.00 -16.82 -11.77
N LYS A 230 51.85 -17.66 -11.19
CA LYS A 230 51.48 -18.63 -10.14
C LYS A 230 50.93 -17.94 -8.90
N ALA A 231 49.61 -17.86 -8.81
CA ALA A 231 48.86 -17.29 -7.71
C ALA A 231 47.37 -17.65 -7.80
N PRO A 232 46.62 -17.59 -6.70
CA PRO A 232 45.16 -17.70 -6.74
C PRO A 232 44.57 -16.63 -7.67
N LEU A 233 43.55 -16.99 -8.45
CA LEU A 233 42.91 -16.07 -9.38
C LEU A 233 42.17 -14.93 -8.65
N PHE A 234 41.50 -15.24 -7.53
CA PHE A 234 40.72 -14.31 -6.73
C PHE A 234 41.33 -14.12 -5.36
N SER A 235 41.27 -12.88 -4.85
CA SER A 235 41.73 -12.56 -3.49
C SER A 235 40.88 -13.27 -2.44
N ILE A 236 39.54 -13.23 -2.61
CA ILE A 236 38.58 -14.00 -1.82
C ILE A 236 37.51 -14.55 -2.76
N ALA A 237 37.10 -15.80 -2.52
CA ALA A 237 35.94 -16.40 -3.17
C ALA A 237 34.85 -16.63 -2.12
N TYR A 238 33.77 -15.86 -2.22
CA TYR A 238 32.58 -15.95 -1.39
C TYR A 238 31.59 -16.93 -2.00
N LEU A 239 31.17 -17.92 -1.22
CA LEU A 239 30.11 -18.85 -1.59
C LEU A 239 28.84 -18.49 -0.81
N LEU A 240 27.76 -18.17 -1.52
CA LEU A 240 26.49 -17.71 -0.95
C LEU A 240 25.35 -18.62 -1.43
N SER A 241 24.74 -19.34 -0.49
CA SER A 241 23.62 -20.26 -0.71
C SER A 241 22.29 -19.60 -0.32
N ASP A 242 21.17 -20.13 -0.81
CA ASP A 242 19.83 -19.81 -0.29
C ASP A 242 19.47 -20.61 0.98
N LYS A 243 20.46 -21.32 1.53
CA LYS A 243 20.40 -22.10 2.77
C LYS A 243 21.38 -21.57 3.80
N THR A 244 20.91 -21.46 5.04
CA THR A 244 21.70 -21.03 6.21
C THR A 244 22.56 -22.16 6.77
N GLU A 245 23.50 -21.82 7.64
CA GLU A 245 24.33 -22.78 8.39
C GLU A 245 23.50 -23.80 9.19
N HIS A 246 22.31 -23.43 9.67
CA HIS A 246 21.40 -24.32 10.39
C HIS A 246 20.55 -25.22 9.47
N GLY A 247 20.78 -25.12 8.15
CA GLY A 247 20.08 -25.88 7.14
C GLY A 247 18.67 -25.38 6.81
N LEU A 248 18.30 -24.20 7.29
CA LEU A 248 17.02 -23.54 6.98
C LEU A 248 17.15 -22.71 5.69
N PHE A 249 16.12 -22.72 4.86
CA PHE A 249 16.05 -21.86 3.67
C PHE A 249 15.72 -20.42 4.05
N LEU A 250 16.34 -19.46 3.36
CA LEU A 250 16.07 -18.04 3.54
C LEU A 250 14.65 -17.68 3.07
N GLU A 251 13.96 -16.81 3.82
CA GLU A 251 12.61 -16.33 3.48
C GLU A 251 12.63 -15.50 2.19
N GLY A 252 13.60 -14.59 2.04
CA GLY A 252 13.82 -13.78 0.83
C GLY A 252 14.56 -14.50 -0.30
N GLY A 253 14.90 -15.79 -0.13
CA GLY A 253 15.65 -16.58 -1.10
C GLY A 253 16.98 -15.91 -1.50
N MET A 254 17.22 -15.78 -2.81
CA MET A 254 18.46 -15.19 -3.34
C MET A 254 18.55 -13.66 -3.20
N GLN A 255 17.45 -12.96 -2.92
CA GLN A 255 17.48 -11.50 -2.84
C GLN A 255 18.37 -10.99 -1.69
N GLU A 256 18.41 -11.72 -0.57
CA GLU A 256 19.28 -11.39 0.57
C GLU A 256 20.76 -11.54 0.20
N ASN A 257 21.11 -12.52 -0.65
CA ASN A 257 22.46 -12.69 -1.16
C ASN A 257 22.89 -11.52 -2.06
N TYR A 258 21.99 -10.95 -2.85
CA TYR A 258 22.30 -9.79 -3.70
C TYR A 258 22.61 -8.54 -2.87
N GLU A 259 21.82 -8.28 -1.82
CA GLU A 259 22.10 -7.20 -0.87
C GLU A 259 23.43 -7.44 -0.14
N LEU A 260 23.69 -8.68 0.26
CA LEU A 260 24.92 -9.07 0.94
C LEU A 260 26.17 -8.83 0.07
N ILE A 261 26.12 -9.11 -1.24
CA ILE A 261 27.22 -8.80 -2.17
C ILE A 261 27.57 -7.31 -2.13
N SER A 262 26.56 -6.43 -2.19
CA SER A 262 26.78 -4.98 -2.05
C SER A 262 27.46 -4.62 -0.73
N LYS A 263 27.03 -5.19 0.41
CA LYS A 263 27.66 -4.90 1.72
C LYS A 263 29.10 -5.42 1.79
N LEU A 264 29.38 -6.60 1.24
CA LEU A 264 30.72 -7.19 1.18
C LEU A 264 31.67 -6.33 0.33
N VAL A 265 31.21 -5.88 -0.84
CA VAL A 265 31.99 -5.00 -1.71
C VAL A 265 32.27 -3.67 -1.02
N LEU A 266 31.27 -3.11 -0.32
CA LEU A 266 31.48 -1.91 0.49
C LEU A 266 32.54 -2.13 1.57
N LEU A 267 32.44 -3.22 2.33
CA LEU A 267 33.38 -3.53 3.41
C LEU A 267 34.82 -3.68 2.87
N ASN A 268 34.97 -4.34 1.72
CA ASN A 268 36.27 -4.53 1.05
C ASN A 268 36.90 -3.26 0.48
N ASN A 269 36.10 -2.20 0.29
CA ASN A 269 36.51 -0.97 -0.39
C ASN A 269 36.28 0.30 0.46
N LYS A 270 36.03 0.17 1.77
CA LYS A 270 35.97 1.30 2.70
C LYS A 270 37.37 1.59 3.25
N GLN A 271 37.63 2.85 3.59
CA GLN A 271 38.84 3.21 4.32
C GLN A 271 38.84 2.51 5.69
N ALA A 272 40.00 1.99 6.10
CA ALA A 272 40.16 1.44 7.45
C ALA A 272 39.83 2.53 8.48
N GLU A 273 38.78 2.31 9.26
CA GLU A 273 38.36 3.20 10.33
C GLU A 273 39.40 3.21 11.46
N HIS A 274 39.61 4.37 12.08
CA HIS A 274 40.38 4.44 13.32
C HIS A 274 39.58 3.78 14.45
N GLU A 275 40.27 3.12 15.38
CA GLU A 275 39.64 2.56 16.58
C GLU A 275 39.01 3.71 17.38
N PHE A 276 37.71 3.92 17.20
CA PHE A 276 36.96 5.01 17.84
C PHE A 276 36.71 4.76 19.34
N SER A 277 36.81 3.49 19.79
CA SER A 277 36.55 3.06 21.16
C SER A 277 37.29 1.75 21.47
N GLU A 278 37.58 1.47 22.75
CA GLU A 278 38.04 0.15 23.19
C GLU A 278 36.99 -0.90 22.76
N GLY A 279 37.44 -1.99 22.11
CA GLY A 279 36.56 -3.07 21.64
C GLY A 279 36.04 -2.98 20.20
N ASN A 280 36.17 -1.83 19.52
CA ASN A 280 35.83 -1.68 18.10
C ASN A 280 37.01 -2.03 17.17
N GLU A 281 37.03 -3.25 16.64
CA GLU A 281 38.09 -3.66 15.72
C GLU A 281 37.72 -3.37 14.25
N GLY A 282 38.43 -2.45 13.60
CA GLY A 282 38.22 -2.10 12.20
C GLY A 282 38.42 -3.28 11.24
N TYR A 283 37.71 -3.28 10.10
CA TYR A 283 37.90 -4.29 9.06
C TYR A 283 39.20 -4.08 8.28
N ASN A 284 39.93 -5.17 8.05
CA ASN A 284 41.10 -5.18 7.19
C ASN A 284 41.10 -6.46 6.34
N LYS A 285 40.89 -6.30 5.04
CA LYS A 285 40.82 -7.41 4.08
C LYS A 285 42.07 -8.30 4.08
N LEU A 286 43.27 -7.72 4.17
CA LEU A 286 44.52 -8.50 4.19
C LEU A 286 44.68 -9.31 5.47
N GLN A 287 44.21 -8.78 6.60
CA GLN A 287 44.18 -9.51 7.86
C GLN A 287 43.21 -10.68 7.77
N PHE A 288 41.98 -10.45 7.27
CA PHE A 288 40.99 -11.51 7.08
C PHE A 288 41.53 -12.63 6.18
N ILE A 289 42.14 -12.30 5.03
CA ILE A 289 42.75 -13.28 4.11
C ILE A 289 43.82 -14.12 4.83
N ARG A 290 44.69 -13.50 5.63
CA ARG A 290 45.72 -14.22 6.38
C ARG A 290 45.12 -15.14 7.43
N SER A 291 44.10 -14.67 8.15
CA SER A 291 43.41 -15.44 9.18
C SER A 291 42.69 -16.66 8.60
N ILE A 292 42.08 -16.52 7.42
CA ILE A 292 41.42 -17.67 6.77
C ILE A 292 42.41 -18.62 6.11
N ALA A 293 43.59 -18.17 5.63
CA ALA A 293 44.52 -18.99 4.86
C ALA A 293 45.16 -20.16 5.63
N GLY A 294 45.45 -19.97 6.92
CA GLY A 294 46.09 -20.93 7.85
C GLY A 294 47.28 -21.74 7.30
N ASP A 295 47.72 -22.75 8.04
CA ASP A 295 49.05 -23.36 7.82
C ASP A 295 49.10 -24.43 6.72
N GLY A 296 47.95 -24.75 6.09
CA GLY A 296 47.75 -26.01 5.38
C GLY A 296 47.86 -26.00 3.85
N GLY A 297 48.12 -24.85 3.20
CA GLY A 297 48.20 -24.75 1.72
C GLY A 297 46.92 -25.14 0.95
N GLN A 298 45.86 -25.57 1.65
CA GLN A 298 44.56 -25.89 1.08
C GLN A 298 43.82 -24.61 0.70
N THR A 299 43.07 -24.69 -0.40
CA THR A 299 42.13 -23.66 -0.85
C THR A 299 41.00 -23.49 0.16
N ARG A 300 40.71 -22.24 0.49
CA ARG A 300 39.70 -21.89 1.50
C ARG A 300 38.79 -20.80 0.98
N PHE A 301 37.52 -20.95 1.33
CA PHE A 301 36.44 -20.08 0.91
C PHE A 301 35.93 -19.25 2.09
N ALA A 302 35.14 -18.24 1.77
CA ALA A 302 34.41 -17.43 2.72
C ALA A 302 32.91 -17.46 2.41
N SER A 303 32.10 -17.15 3.40
CA SER A 303 30.67 -16.92 3.26
C SER A 303 30.26 -15.84 4.27
N ALA A 304 29.05 -15.33 4.14
CA ALA A 304 28.54 -14.33 5.06
C ALA A 304 27.03 -14.49 5.29
N GLY A 305 26.55 -13.90 6.37
CA GLY A 305 25.13 -13.75 6.68
C GLY A 305 24.81 -12.27 6.96
N LEU A 306 23.60 -11.85 6.61
CA LEU A 306 23.14 -10.47 6.83
C LEU A 306 21.83 -10.48 7.60
N SER A 307 21.79 -9.76 8.71
CA SER A 307 20.56 -9.44 9.43
C SER A 307 20.33 -7.95 9.45
N LYS A 308 19.08 -7.54 9.30
CA LYS A 308 18.67 -6.14 9.35
C LYS A 308 17.49 -5.96 10.27
N VAL A 309 17.58 -4.92 11.09
CA VAL A 309 16.52 -4.45 11.95
C VAL A 309 16.29 -2.98 11.59
N LYS A 310 15.17 -2.74 10.91
CA LYS A 310 14.73 -1.40 10.51
C LYS A 310 13.36 -1.13 11.09
N ARG A 311 13.10 0.12 11.44
CA ARG A 311 11.75 0.57 11.84
C ARG A 311 10.77 0.18 10.72
N PRO A 312 9.62 -0.45 11.02
CA PRO A 312 8.63 -0.82 10.01
C PRO A 312 7.82 0.40 9.56
N THR A 313 8.49 1.41 9.02
CA THR A 313 7.95 2.75 8.71
C THR A 313 6.77 2.69 7.75
N HIS A 314 6.78 1.74 6.81
CA HIS A 314 5.66 1.51 5.90
C HIS A 314 4.40 1.04 6.65
N ALA A 315 4.53 0.00 7.49
CA ALA A 315 3.43 -0.50 8.31
C ALA A 315 2.91 0.57 9.27
N ILE A 316 3.81 1.33 9.90
CA ILE A 316 3.47 2.44 10.80
C ILE A 316 2.61 3.48 10.09
N ALA A 317 2.98 3.90 8.88
CA ALA A 317 2.21 4.89 8.12
C ALA A 317 0.78 4.40 7.82
N LEU A 318 0.64 3.12 7.47
CA LEU A 318 -0.66 2.50 7.19
C LEU A 318 -1.51 2.34 8.45
N THR A 319 -0.93 1.89 9.56
CA THR A 319 -1.60 1.81 10.87
C THR A 319 -2.08 3.18 11.32
N VAL A 320 -1.24 4.22 11.18
CA VAL A 320 -1.62 5.61 11.51
C VAL A 320 -2.79 6.07 10.63
N LEU A 321 -2.74 5.83 9.32
CA LEU A 321 -3.82 6.20 8.40
C LEU A 321 -5.14 5.52 8.78
N ALA A 322 -5.10 4.21 9.09
CA ALA A 322 -6.26 3.44 9.53
C ALA A 322 -6.82 3.99 10.85
N ALA A 323 -5.96 4.23 11.85
CA ALA A 323 -6.35 4.76 13.15
C ALA A 323 -6.96 6.17 13.07
N VAL A 324 -6.41 7.03 12.20
CA VAL A 324 -6.97 8.37 11.95
C VAL A 324 -8.36 8.27 11.31
N PHE A 325 -8.54 7.39 10.33
CA PHE A 325 -9.84 7.18 9.71
C PHE A 325 -10.87 6.59 10.67
N ASP A 326 -10.47 5.61 11.48
CA ASP A 326 -11.33 5.04 12.53
C ASP A 326 -11.84 6.12 13.48
N ARG A 327 -10.95 7.02 13.92
CA ARG A 327 -11.34 8.11 14.81
C ARG A 327 -12.25 9.13 14.12
N TYR A 328 -11.96 9.49 12.87
CA TYR A 328 -12.82 10.35 12.07
C TYR A 328 -14.21 9.75 11.89
N TRP A 329 -14.28 8.44 11.63
CA TRP A 329 -15.54 7.71 11.46
C TRP A 329 -16.35 7.59 12.76
N GLU A 330 -15.69 7.30 13.88
CA GLU A 330 -16.31 7.35 15.22
C GLU A 330 -16.89 8.72 15.49
N ARG A 331 -16.16 9.81 15.18
CA ARG A 331 -16.66 11.18 15.37
C ARG A 331 -17.86 11.51 14.50
N LEU A 332 -17.91 11.02 13.27
CA LEU A 332 -19.10 11.13 12.43
C LEU A 332 -20.30 10.38 13.04
N LYS A 333 -20.06 9.22 13.67
CA LYS A 333 -21.10 8.43 14.36
C LYS A 333 -21.56 9.05 15.69
N GLU A 334 -20.65 9.67 16.43
CA GLU A 334 -20.89 10.36 17.72
C GLU A 334 -21.51 11.76 17.57
N GLY A 335 -21.72 12.24 16.34
CA GLY A 335 -22.33 13.55 16.06
C GLY A 335 -23.70 13.73 16.74
N GLU A 336 -24.12 14.99 16.92
CA GLU A 336 -25.40 15.29 17.57
C GLU A 336 -26.54 14.73 16.72
N LEU A 337 -27.39 13.86 17.29
CA LEU A 337 -28.58 13.37 16.59
C LEU A 337 -29.59 14.51 16.47
N VAL A 338 -30.27 14.63 15.33
CA VAL A 338 -31.34 15.63 15.17
C VAL A 338 -32.54 15.23 16.05
N PRO A 339 -32.96 16.05 17.02
CA PRO A 339 -34.18 15.78 17.78
C PRO A 339 -35.42 15.89 16.88
N LYS A 340 -36.47 15.08 17.14
CA LYS A 340 -37.72 15.03 16.35
C LYS A 340 -38.31 16.42 16.07
N THR A 341 -38.41 17.24 17.11
CA THR A 341 -39.00 18.59 17.01
C THR A 341 -38.19 19.53 16.13
N LYS A 342 -36.85 19.55 16.28
CA LYS A 342 -35.97 20.36 15.43
C LYS A 342 -35.92 19.85 14.00
N ALA A 343 -36.01 18.53 13.78
CA ALA A 343 -36.08 17.96 12.44
C ALA A 343 -37.34 18.45 11.71
N ARG A 344 -38.50 18.44 12.39
CA ARG A 344 -39.76 18.94 11.82
C ARG A 344 -39.70 20.40 11.43
N GLU A 345 -39.19 21.26 12.31
CA GLU A 345 -39.03 22.70 12.04
C GLU A 345 -38.06 22.94 10.88
N LYS A 346 -36.91 22.25 10.86
CA LYS A 346 -35.91 22.44 9.79
C LYS A 346 -36.38 21.95 8.42
N LEU A 347 -37.23 20.92 8.39
CA LEU A 347 -37.73 20.31 7.16
C LEU A 347 -39.08 20.88 6.70
N GLY A 348 -39.67 21.83 7.43
CA GLY A 348 -40.95 22.40 7.05
C GLY A 348 -42.14 21.46 7.24
N LEU A 349 -42.05 20.54 8.21
CA LEU A 349 -43.04 19.48 8.50
C LEU A 349 -43.81 19.73 9.80
N SER A 350 -43.66 20.91 10.40
CA SER A 350 -44.53 21.30 11.51
C SER A 350 -45.97 21.52 11.03
N ALA A 351 -46.95 21.34 11.92
CA ALA A 351 -48.37 21.52 11.56
C ALA A 351 -48.64 22.90 10.96
N HIS A 352 -48.03 23.94 11.53
CA HIS A 352 -48.20 25.32 11.06
C HIS A 352 -47.58 25.57 9.67
N GLU A 353 -46.44 24.94 9.37
CA GLU A 353 -45.80 25.06 8.06
C GLU A 353 -46.55 24.28 6.98
N LEU A 354 -47.08 23.10 7.33
CA LEU A 354 -47.93 22.33 6.44
C LEU A 354 -49.23 23.09 6.12
N GLU A 355 -49.89 23.67 7.12
CA GLU A 355 -51.06 24.55 6.92
C GLU A 355 -50.72 25.72 5.99
N ARG A 356 -49.56 26.36 6.18
CA ARG A 356 -49.10 27.46 5.33
C ARG A 356 -48.84 27.02 3.89
N LYS A 357 -48.25 25.83 3.69
CA LYS A 357 -48.04 25.24 2.35
C LYS A 357 -49.37 24.88 1.69
N MET A 358 -50.33 24.35 2.44
CA MET A 358 -51.67 24.04 1.94
C MET A 358 -52.45 25.29 1.57
N ALA A 359 -52.43 26.33 2.39
CA ALA A 359 -53.05 27.61 2.07
C ALA A 359 -52.50 28.26 0.78
N ALA A 360 -51.22 28.05 0.45
CA ALA A 360 -50.62 28.53 -0.80
C ALA A 360 -51.04 27.70 -2.03
N ILE A 361 -51.37 26.43 -1.85
CA ILE A 361 -51.80 25.52 -2.91
C ILE A 361 -53.30 25.69 -3.19
N MET A 362 -54.11 25.85 -2.14
CA MET A 362 -55.56 25.94 -2.25
C MET A 362 -56.02 27.17 -3.06
N PRO A 363 -57.14 27.05 -3.82
CA PRO A 363 -57.73 28.18 -4.52
C PRO A 363 -58.35 29.17 -3.53
N GLU A 364 -58.49 30.43 -3.95
CA GLU A 364 -59.02 31.47 -3.04
C GLU A 364 -60.52 31.25 -2.73
N PRO A 365 -60.97 31.57 -1.49
CA PRO A 365 -62.34 31.29 -1.05
C PRO A 365 -63.43 31.93 -1.91
N HIS A 366 -63.16 33.10 -2.51
CA HIS A 366 -64.12 33.83 -3.35
C HIS A 366 -64.49 33.08 -4.64
N MET A 367 -63.65 32.14 -5.10
CA MET A 367 -63.89 31.35 -6.30
C MET A 367 -65.06 30.36 -6.13
N LEU A 368 -65.44 29.99 -4.90
CA LEU A 368 -66.66 29.23 -4.60
C LEU A 368 -67.92 30.09 -4.81
N GLU A 369 -67.83 31.41 -4.55
CA GLU A 369 -68.93 32.33 -4.78
C GLU A 369 -69.23 32.50 -6.28
N GLU A 370 -68.22 32.35 -7.14
CA GLU A 370 -68.37 32.39 -8.61
C GLU A 370 -69.26 31.26 -9.14
N MET A 371 -69.34 30.12 -8.43
CA MET A 371 -70.25 29.02 -8.79
C MET A 371 -71.72 29.44 -8.73
N THR A 372 -72.07 30.48 -7.96
CA THR A 372 -73.44 31.02 -7.91
C THR A 372 -73.87 31.71 -9.21
N GLY A 373 -72.92 31.95 -10.14
CA GLY A 373 -73.15 32.49 -11.48
C GLY A 373 -73.45 31.43 -12.55
N LEU A 374 -73.42 30.13 -12.21
CA LEU A 374 -73.72 29.05 -13.16
C LEU A 374 -75.18 29.09 -13.63
N MET A 375 -75.41 28.80 -14.91
CA MET A 375 -76.74 28.75 -15.51
C MET A 375 -77.53 27.58 -14.93
N THR A 376 -78.63 27.86 -14.24
CA THR A 376 -79.56 26.84 -13.72
C THR A 376 -80.61 26.48 -14.78
N SER A 377 -80.94 25.20 -14.90
CA SER A 377 -82.12 24.73 -15.62
C SER A 377 -83.41 25.27 -14.95
N GLY A 378 -84.47 25.47 -15.73
CA GLY A 378 -85.72 26.12 -15.28
C GLY A 378 -86.65 25.24 -14.43
N VAL A 379 -86.11 24.48 -13.47
CA VAL A 379 -86.84 23.52 -12.62
C VAL A 379 -87.52 24.23 -11.43
N SER A 380 -88.74 23.82 -11.07
CA SER A 380 -89.51 24.42 -9.96
C SER A 380 -89.07 23.92 -8.59
N TYR A 381 -89.27 24.71 -7.52
CA TYR A 381 -88.90 24.28 -6.16
C TYR A 381 -89.70 23.05 -5.70
N SER A 382 -90.95 22.91 -6.15
CA SER A 382 -91.78 21.75 -5.83
C SER A 382 -91.21 20.44 -6.35
N GLU A 383 -90.62 20.44 -7.55
CA GLU A 383 -89.97 19.25 -8.11
C GLU A 383 -88.67 18.91 -7.38
N LEU A 384 -87.90 19.92 -6.98
CA LEU A 384 -86.63 19.73 -6.26
C LEU A 384 -86.83 19.24 -4.82
N SER A 385 -87.93 19.64 -4.16
CA SER A 385 -88.20 19.30 -2.76
C SER A 385 -88.29 17.79 -2.47
N GLY A 386 -88.75 16.99 -3.45
CA GLY A 386 -88.86 15.53 -3.33
C GLY A 386 -87.59 14.75 -3.69
N MET A 387 -86.58 15.42 -4.24
CA MET A 387 -85.34 14.81 -4.72
C MET A 387 -84.29 14.72 -3.63
N THR A 388 -83.32 13.82 -3.81
CA THR A 388 -82.07 13.83 -3.05
C THR A 388 -81.19 15.01 -3.46
N MET A 389 -80.25 15.44 -2.61
CA MET A 389 -79.31 16.51 -2.96
C MET A 389 -78.52 16.22 -4.25
N ARG A 390 -78.23 14.94 -4.52
CA ARG A 390 -77.55 14.49 -5.74
C ARG A 390 -78.42 14.66 -6.99
N GLU A 391 -79.68 14.26 -6.90
CA GLU A 391 -80.66 14.41 -7.99
C GLU A 391 -81.00 15.88 -8.23
N ALA A 392 -81.08 16.68 -7.17
CA ALA A 392 -81.32 18.12 -7.25
C ALA A 392 -80.15 18.86 -7.92
N GLU A 393 -78.90 18.51 -7.59
CA GLU A 393 -77.71 19.06 -8.26
C GLU A 393 -77.72 18.74 -9.77
N LEU A 394 -78.00 17.47 -10.11
CA LEU A 394 -78.02 17.00 -11.49
C LEU A 394 -79.16 17.64 -12.28
N ALA A 395 -80.34 17.77 -11.68
CA ALA A 395 -81.48 18.45 -12.28
C ALA A 395 -81.20 19.94 -12.52
N LEU A 396 -80.52 20.63 -11.60
CA LEU A 396 -80.24 22.07 -11.67
C LEU A 396 -79.12 22.44 -12.65
N PHE A 397 -78.06 21.64 -12.73
CA PHE A 397 -76.83 22.00 -13.43
C PHE A 397 -76.38 21.01 -14.52
N ASP A 398 -77.01 19.83 -14.64
CA ASP A 398 -76.64 18.80 -15.64
C ASP A 398 -75.13 18.49 -15.67
N GLY A 399 -74.49 18.48 -14.49
CA GLY A 399 -73.05 18.22 -14.33
C GLY A 399 -72.13 19.44 -14.52
N SER A 400 -72.64 20.61 -14.91
CA SER A 400 -71.86 21.85 -15.10
C SER A 400 -71.15 22.31 -13.83
N SER A 401 -71.78 22.15 -12.67
CA SER A 401 -71.24 22.52 -11.35
C SER A 401 -69.99 21.70 -11.01
N GLN A 402 -70.05 20.39 -11.26
CA GLN A 402 -68.95 19.47 -10.99
C GLN A 402 -67.78 19.68 -11.96
N ALA A 403 -68.09 19.91 -13.25
CA ALA A 403 -67.08 20.22 -14.25
C ALA A 403 -66.35 21.55 -13.96
N PHE A 404 -67.08 22.57 -13.49
CA PHE A 404 -66.48 23.84 -13.06
C PHE A 404 -65.52 23.65 -11.89
N PHE A 405 -65.93 22.93 -10.84
CA PHE A 405 -65.07 22.66 -9.69
C PHE A 405 -63.81 21.87 -10.07
N GLU A 406 -63.96 20.81 -10.87
CA GLU A 406 -62.79 20.01 -11.28
C GLU A 406 -61.81 20.84 -12.12
N THR A 407 -62.30 21.67 -13.04
CA THR A 407 -61.47 22.41 -14.01
C THR A 407 -60.84 23.67 -13.43
N ASN A 408 -61.53 24.38 -12.53
CA ASN A 408 -61.08 25.68 -12.03
C ASN A 408 -60.49 25.63 -10.62
N MET A 409 -60.80 24.57 -9.85
CA MET A 409 -60.29 24.41 -8.49
C MET A 409 -59.38 23.20 -8.36
N ALA A 410 -59.91 21.99 -8.61
CA ALA A 410 -59.17 20.76 -8.33
C ALA A 410 -57.91 20.61 -9.20
N SER A 411 -58.03 20.82 -10.52
CA SER A 411 -56.89 20.76 -11.45
C SER A 411 -55.84 21.83 -11.13
N VAL A 412 -56.26 23.06 -10.84
CA VAL A 412 -55.37 24.19 -10.52
C VAL A 412 -54.60 23.92 -9.23
N ALA A 413 -55.27 23.39 -8.21
CA ALA A 413 -54.63 23.02 -6.95
C ALA A 413 -53.65 21.84 -7.13
N LYS A 414 -54.01 20.84 -7.94
CA LYS A 414 -53.12 19.72 -8.31
C LYS A 414 -51.86 20.23 -9.05
N GLU A 415 -52.01 21.12 -10.04
CA GLU A 415 -50.88 21.72 -10.75
C GLU A 415 -49.97 22.55 -9.82
N ARG A 416 -50.57 23.28 -8.87
CA ARG A 416 -49.81 24.04 -7.86
C ARG A 416 -49.01 23.12 -6.94
N LEU A 417 -49.61 22.01 -6.50
CA LEU A 417 -48.90 20.98 -5.72
C LEU A 417 -47.72 20.40 -6.51
N GLU A 418 -47.92 20.03 -7.78
CA GLU A 418 -46.85 19.50 -8.63
C GLU A 418 -45.69 20.48 -8.78
N ARG A 419 -45.99 21.78 -8.98
CA ARG A 419 -44.94 22.82 -9.05
C ARG A 419 -44.17 22.96 -7.73
N LEU A 420 -44.86 22.91 -6.59
CA LEU A 420 -44.22 22.99 -5.28
C LEU A 420 -43.28 21.80 -5.05
N LEU A 421 -43.72 20.59 -5.38
CA LEU A 421 -42.90 19.37 -5.23
C LEU A 421 -41.61 19.41 -6.07
N VAL A 422 -41.64 20.08 -7.23
CA VAL A 422 -40.46 20.25 -8.09
C VAL A 422 -39.53 21.37 -7.60
N GLN A 423 -40.09 22.44 -7.04
CA GLN A 423 -39.30 23.61 -6.60
C GLN A 423 -38.60 23.39 -5.25
N GLU A 424 -39.25 22.69 -4.32
CA GLU A 424 -38.74 22.40 -2.99
C GLU A 424 -38.85 20.91 -2.68
N PRO A 425 -38.03 20.06 -3.33
CA PRO A 425 -37.97 18.66 -2.98
C PRO A 425 -37.42 18.50 -1.55
N LEU A 426 -38.05 17.61 -0.78
CA LEU A 426 -37.63 17.26 0.58
C LEU A 426 -36.19 16.70 0.60
N ALA A 427 -35.78 16.02 -0.48
CA ALA A 427 -34.42 15.52 -0.63
C ALA A 427 -33.36 16.65 -0.55
N ASP A 428 -33.60 17.78 -1.22
CA ASP A 428 -32.68 18.92 -1.20
C ASP A 428 -32.67 19.60 0.17
N LEU A 429 -33.83 19.68 0.84
CA LEU A 429 -33.92 20.18 2.21
C LEU A 429 -33.10 19.31 3.18
N ILE A 430 -33.10 17.99 3.03
CA ILE A 430 -32.29 17.08 3.85
C ILE A 430 -30.80 17.31 3.57
N GLN A 431 -30.40 17.47 2.30
CA GLN A 431 -29.02 17.75 1.95
C GLN A 431 -28.54 19.10 2.52
N ASP A 432 -29.31 20.17 2.34
CA ASP A 432 -28.90 21.53 2.71
C ASP A 432 -29.04 21.83 4.21
N ARG A 433 -30.10 21.33 4.86
CA ARG A 433 -30.43 21.69 6.25
C ARG A 433 -29.90 20.69 7.29
N VAL A 434 -29.58 19.47 6.87
CA VAL A 434 -29.08 18.40 7.75
C VAL A 434 -27.67 17.99 7.36
N MET A 435 -27.41 17.58 6.11
CA MET A 435 -26.08 17.09 5.73
C MET A 435 -25.00 18.18 5.67
N ALA A 436 -25.36 19.37 5.20
CA ALA A 436 -24.43 20.51 5.11
C ALA A 436 -24.23 21.24 6.45
N ASP A 437 -25.05 20.95 7.47
CA ASP A 437 -24.90 21.54 8.80
C ASP A 437 -23.73 20.90 9.54
N GLU A 438 -22.80 21.73 10.02
CA GLU A 438 -21.59 21.33 10.74
C GLU A 438 -21.85 20.48 11.99
N ARG A 439 -23.06 20.53 12.56
CA ARG A 439 -23.42 19.80 13.80
C ARG A 439 -23.96 18.39 13.57
N PHE A 440 -24.61 18.15 12.42
CA PHE A 440 -25.37 16.91 12.15
C PHE A 440 -24.63 16.01 11.15
N GLY A 441 -24.26 16.55 9.98
CA GLY A 441 -23.50 15.81 8.96
C GLY A 441 -24.23 14.60 8.35
N LEU A 442 -23.47 13.78 7.61
CA LEU A 442 -23.98 12.64 6.83
C LEU A 442 -24.67 11.57 7.70
N TYR A 443 -24.05 11.19 8.82
CA TYR A 443 -24.55 10.08 9.62
C TYR A 443 -25.85 10.42 10.37
N ALA A 444 -26.04 11.69 10.76
CA ALA A 444 -27.32 12.13 11.31
C ALA A 444 -28.44 12.09 10.27
N ALA A 445 -28.16 12.44 9.01
CA ALA A 445 -29.12 12.31 7.92
C ALA A 445 -29.46 10.84 7.61
N TYR A 446 -28.47 9.94 7.70
CA TYR A 446 -28.68 8.50 7.60
C TYR A 446 -29.65 7.98 8.69
N GLN A 447 -29.40 8.36 9.96
CA GLN A 447 -30.28 7.98 11.07
C GLN A 447 -31.67 8.60 10.99
N LEU A 448 -31.80 9.85 10.54
CA LEU A 448 -33.08 10.55 10.39
C LEU A 448 -34.00 9.86 9.36
N THR A 449 -33.41 9.32 8.29
CA THR A 449 -34.12 8.72 7.15
C THR A 449 -34.27 7.20 7.25
N ALA A 450 -33.67 6.56 8.25
CA ALA A 450 -33.72 5.10 8.42
C ALA A 450 -35.04 4.63 9.06
N GLU A 451 -35.54 3.46 8.64
CA GLU A 451 -36.80 2.89 9.14
C GLU A 451 -36.76 2.45 10.62
N HIS A 452 -35.58 2.13 11.17
CA HIS A 452 -35.43 1.58 12.52
C HIS A 452 -34.32 2.30 13.30
N ALA A 453 -34.38 3.63 13.34
CA ALA A 453 -33.37 4.44 14.01
C ALA A 453 -33.61 4.56 15.53
N ASN A 454 -32.52 4.62 16.30
CA ASN A 454 -32.53 5.00 17.71
C ASN A 454 -32.73 6.53 17.83
N GLY A 455 -33.92 7.04 17.50
CA GLY A 455 -34.19 8.47 17.55
C GLY A 455 -35.38 8.96 16.73
N ALA A 456 -35.20 10.12 16.11
CA ALA A 456 -36.20 10.80 15.29
C ALA A 456 -36.38 10.11 13.93
N ASN A 457 -37.27 9.13 13.83
CA ASN A 457 -37.58 8.50 12.55
C ASN A 457 -38.55 9.37 11.74
N LEU A 458 -38.06 9.97 10.66
CA LEU A 458 -38.85 10.79 9.75
C LEU A 458 -39.92 9.96 9.00
N LEU A 459 -39.58 8.72 8.61
CA LEU A 459 -40.50 7.83 7.89
C LEU A 459 -41.70 7.44 8.75
N ASP A 460 -41.48 7.13 10.03
CA ASP A 460 -42.59 6.83 10.96
C ASP A 460 -43.55 8.01 11.12
N GLU A 461 -43.01 9.23 11.13
CA GLU A 461 -43.80 10.45 11.23
C GLU A 461 -44.63 10.68 9.96
N LEU A 462 -44.01 10.56 8.79
CA LEU A 462 -44.70 10.65 7.50
C LEU A 462 -45.79 9.58 7.37
N ARG A 463 -45.48 8.31 7.68
CA ARG A 463 -46.45 7.19 7.68
C ARG A 463 -47.60 7.40 8.65
N THR A 464 -47.36 8.07 9.78
CA THR A 464 -48.42 8.42 10.73
C THR A 464 -49.30 9.54 10.19
N GLY A 465 -48.70 10.57 9.58
CA GLY A 465 -49.42 11.62 8.88
C GLY A 465 -50.26 11.11 7.70
N ILE A 466 -49.71 10.20 6.89
CA ILE A 466 -50.41 9.56 5.76
C ILE A 466 -51.65 8.79 6.26
N ARG A 467 -51.50 7.99 7.33
CA ARG A 467 -52.63 7.26 7.92
C ARG A 467 -53.72 8.18 8.44
N GLU A 468 -53.34 9.28 9.10
CA GLU A 468 -54.31 10.26 9.59
C GLU A 468 -55.01 11.00 8.45
N ALA A 469 -54.27 11.48 7.46
CA ALA A 469 -54.85 12.13 6.28
C ALA A 469 -55.79 11.19 5.51
N ALA A 470 -55.40 9.93 5.30
CA ALA A 470 -56.25 8.93 4.66
C ALA A 470 -57.56 8.67 5.45
N ARG A 471 -57.46 8.64 6.79
CA ARG A 471 -58.63 8.50 7.67
C ARG A 471 -59.58 9.70 7.54
N GLN A 472 -59.05 10.92 7.47
CA GLN A 472 -59.85 12.13 7.28
C GLN A 472 -60.52 12.17 5.91
N VAL A 473 -59.80 11.79 4.84
CA VAL A 473 -60.37 11.66 3.49
C VAL A 473 -61.56 10.70 3.47
N GLU A 474 -61.44 9.51 4.09
CA GLU A 474 -62.54 8.54 4.15
C GLU A 474 -63.73 9.06 4.98
N LEU A 475 -63.46 9.76 6.07
CA LEU A 475 -64.50 10.35 6.92
C LEU A 475 -65.29 11.43 6.15
N ILE A 476 -64.61 12.37 5.50
CA ILE A 476 -65.26 13.44 4.71
C ILE A 476 -65.99 12.85 3.50
N ARG A 477 -65.46 11.80 2.86
CA ARG A 477 -66.17 11.09 1.78
C ARG A 477 -67.47 10.45 2.27
N ALA A 478 -67.45 9.84 3.45
CA ALA A 478 -68.66 9.28 4.06
C ALA A 478 -69.69 10.38 4.39
N GLU A 479 -69.26 11.50 4.97
CA GLU A 479 -70.12 12.67 5.23
C GLU A 479 -70.72 13.24 3.95
N LEU A 480 -69.92 13.39 2.89
CA LEU A 480 -70.38 13.87 1.58
C LEU A 480 -71.39 12.90 0.94
N ALA A 481 -71.16 11.59 1.07
CA ALA A 481 -72.09 10.57 0.58
C ALA A 481 -73.42 10.60 1.33
N GLU A 482 -73.39 10.81 2.65
CA GLU A 482 -74.59 10.97 3.48
C GLU A 482 -75.34 12.26 3.11
N LEU A 483 -74.64 13.40 2.98
CA LEU A 483 -75.20 14.67 2.52
C LEU A 483 -75.88 14.54 1.16
N TYR A 484 -75.29 13.80 0.23
CA TYR A 484 -75.87 13.56 -1.09
C TYR A 484 -77.14 12.67 -1.06
N GLN A 485 -77.30 11.81 -0.06
CA GLN A 485 -78.48 10.95 0.13
C GLN A 485 -79.62 11.66 0.88
N GLN A 486 -79.34 12.75 1.59
CA GLN A 486 -80.37 13.54 2.24
C GLN A 486 -81.30 14.17 1.20
N ARG A 487 -82.58 14.26 1.56
CA ARG A 487 -83.59 14.93 0.73
C ARG A 487 -83.56 16.43 0.96
N VAL A 488 -83.90 17.19 -0.08
CA VAL A 488 -83.91 18.66 -0.07
C VAL A 488 -84.89 19.23 0.97
N ASP A 489 -86.00 18.55 1.21
CA ASP A 489 -87.03 18.92 2.21
C ASP A 489 -86.57 18.79 3.67
N ARG A 490 -85.52 17.99 3.93
CA ARG A 490 -84.94 17.77 5.27
C ARG A 490 -83.73 18.64 5.57
N GLN A 491 -83.30 19.47 4.62
CA GLN A 491 -82.22 20.44 4.83
C GLN A 491 -82.72 21.65 5.63
N ASP A 492 -81.87 22.23 6.47
CA ASP A 492 -82.15 23.43 7.27
C ASP A 492 -82.14 24.70 6.40
N ILE A 493 -82.97 24.73 5.37
CA ILE A 493 -83.12 25.87 4.48
C ILE A 493 -84.15 26.81 5.10
N ARG A 494 -83.76 28.04 5.43
CA ARG A 494 -84.70 29.11 5.78
C ARG A 494 -85.46 29.57 4.54
N VAL A 495 -86.43 28.76 4.10
CA VAL A 495 -87.35 29.14 3.04
C VAL A 495 -88.32 30.17 3.63
N GLY A 496 -88.14 31.45 3.28
CA GLY A 496 -89.05 32.51 3.71
C GLY A 496 -90.51 32.16 3.38
N GLY A 497 -91.45 32.62 4.23
CA GLY A 497 -92.84 32.15 4.30
C GLY A 497 -93.69 32.23 3.02
N PHE A 498 -95.01 32.01 3.16
CA PHE A 498 -96.01 31.77 2.10
C PHE A 498 -96.06 32.78 0.92
N PHE A 499 -95.33 33.91 0.97
CA PHE A 499 -95.30 34.97 -0.05
C PHE A 499 -94.01 35.06 -0.89
N THR A 500 -93.02 34.18 -0.71
CA THR A 500 -91.77 34.18 -1.49
C THR A 500 -91.96 33.59 -2.90
N ARG A 501 -91.38 34.24 -3.93
CA ARG A 501 -91.46 33.77 -5.34
C ARG A 501 -90.65 32.48 -5.53
N ASP A 502 -91.15 31.57 -6.36
CA ASP A 502 -90.53 30.26 -6.63
C ASP A 502 -89.05 30.38 -7.10
N LYS A 503 -88.76 31.39 -7.94
CA LYS A 503 -87.39 31.73 -8.39
C LYS A 503 -86.45 32.13 -7.24
N GLU A 504 -86.93 32.79 -6.19
CA GLU A 504 -86.10 33.18 -5.04
C GLU A 504 -85.81 31.97 -4.14
N ARG A 505 -86.76 31.03 -4.04
CA ARG A 505 -86.58 29.76 -3.31
C ARG A 505 -85.53 28.89 -3.98
N VAL A 506 -85.60 28.73 -5.31
CA VAL A 506 -84.58 28.00 -6.08
C VAL A 506 -83.21 28.66 -5.95
N ARG A 507 -83.11 30.00 -6.00
CA ARG A 507 -81.83 30.70 -5.80
C ARG A 507 -81.24 30.53 -4.39
N THR A 508 -82.09 30.46 -3.38
CA THR A 508 -81.68 30.23 -1.98
C THR A 508 -81.20 28.79 -1.78
N LEU A 509 -81.91 27.82 -2.39
CA LEU A 509 -81.50 26.43 -2.44
C LEU A 509 -80.16 26.24 -3.18
N VAL A 510 -79.97 26.90 -4.33
CA VAL A 510 -78.72 26.84 -5.10
C VAL A 510 -77.53 27.33 -4.26
N ARG A 511 -77.68 28.47 -3.56
CA ARG A 511 -76.62 28.96 -2.67
C ARG A 511 -76.33 28.00 -1.53
N HIS A 512 -77.36 27.43 -0.92
CA HIS A 512 -77.19 26.48 0.18
C HIS A 512 -76.55 25.17 -0.30
N LEU A 513 -76.98 24.63 -1.44
CA LEU A 513 -76.41 23.43 -2.05
C LEU A 513 -74.95 23.65 -2.41
N LEU A 514 -74.63 24.76 -3.09
CA LEU A 514 -73.25 25.09 -3.45
C LEU A 514 -72.39 25.25 -2.20
N HIS A 515 -72.85 25.97 -1.18
CA HIS A 515 -72.12 26.14 0.08
C HIS A 515 -71.89 24.79 0.79
N VAL A 516 -72.95 24.04 1.10
CA VAL A 516 -72.83 22.81 1.91
C VAL A 516 -72.08 21.70 1.17
N VAL A 517 -72.33 21.51 -0.12
CA VAL A 517 -71.71 20.43 -0.90
C VAL A 517 -70.29 20.81 -1.32
N TYR A 518 -70.07 22.01 -1.85
CA TYR A 518 -68.77 22.38 -2.41
C TYR A 518 -67.76 22.87 -1.38
N GLU A 519 -68.18 23.38 -0.21
CA GLU A 519 -67.25 23.53 0.93
C GLU A 519 -66.75 22.17 1.41
N LYS A 520 -67.61 21.17 1.50
CA LYS A 520 -67.20 19.80 1.84
C LYS A 520 -66.31 19.17 0.77
N LYS A 521 -66.55 19.45 -0.52
CA LYS A 521 -65.62 19.06 -1.60
C LYS A 521 -64.29 19.80 -1.54
N LEU A 522 -64.28 21.07 -1.10
CA LEU A 522 -63.05 21.83 -0.89
C LEU A 522 -62.24 21.25 0.28
N GLU A 523 -62.90 20.94 1.40
CA GLU A 523 -62.30 20.27 2.56
C GLU A 523 -61.72 18.91 2.16
N LEU A 524 -62.47 18.13 1.37
CA LEU A 524 -62.00 16.86 0.80
C LEU A 524 -60.75 17.06 -0.07
N LEU A 525 -60.77 18.05 -0.96
CA LEU A 525 -59.64 18.36 -1.84
C LEU A 525 -58.38 18.74 -1.03
N GLU A 526 -58.53 19.53 0.04
CA GLU A 526 -57.42 19.91 0.93
C GLU A 526 -56.75 18.67 1.55
N TRP A 527 -57.55 17.77 2.12
CA TRP A 527 -57.03 16.52 2.70
C TRP A 527 -56.45 15.56 1.65
N GLU A 528 -57.04 15.48 0.46
CA GLU A 528 -56.49 14.69 -0.66
C GLU A 528 -55.14 15.24 -1.13
N LEU A 529 -54.97 16.56 -1.21
CA LEU A 529 -53.70 17.19 -1.57
C LEU A 529 -52.65 17.05 -0.46
N LEU A 530 -53.03 17.19 0.82
CA LEU A 530 -52.13 16.93 1.94
C LEU A 530 -51.67 15.47 1.96
N HIS A 531 -52.57 14.52 1.73
CA HIS A 531 -52.22 13.11 1.60
C HIS A 531 -51.24 12.89 0.44
N ALA A 532 -51.50 13.47 -0.74
CA ALA A 532 -50.60 13.37 -1.89
C ALA A 532 -49.20 13.97 -1.61
N LEU A 533 -49.12 15.11 -0.92
CA LEU A 533 -47.87 15.72 -0.49
C LEU A 533 -47.07 14.79 0.42
N LEU A 534 -47.71 14.21 1.45
CA LEU A 534 -47.05 13.33 2.41
C LEU A 534 -46.56 12.03 1.77
N VAL A 535 -47.34 11.44 0.85
CA VAL A 535 -46.93 10.26 0.08
C VAL A 535 -45.71 10.57 -0.80
N ASP A 536 -45.67 11.74 -1.44
CA ASP A 536 -44.50 12.12 -2.22
C ASP A 536 -43.26 12.34 -1.35
N TYR A 537 -43.42 12.96 -0.18
CA TYR A 537 -42.35 13.14 0.80
C TYR A 537 -41.82 11.82 1.37
N GLU A 538 -42.68 10.83 1.61
CA GLU A 538 -42.25 9.46 1.97
C GLU A 538 -41.37 8.87 0.87
N ARG A 539 -41.84 8.92 -0.39
CA ARG A 539 -41.08 8.44 -1.56
C ARG A 539 -39.72 9.13 -1.69
N GLN A 540 -39.67 10.45 -1.56
CA GLN A 540 -38.42 11.21 -1.63
C GLN A 540 -37.46 10.82 -0.50
N THR A 541 -37.99 10.59 0.71
CA THR A 541 -37.21 10.16 1.88
C THR A 541 -36.58 8.77 1.66
N GLU A 542 -37.31 7.83 1.05
CA GLU A 542 -36.77 6.51 0.70
C GLU A 542 -35.67 6.59 -0.37
N VAL A 543 -35.83 7.45 -1.38
CA VAL A 543 -34.83 7.64 -2.44
C VAL A 543 -33.53 8.22 -1.88
N ILE A 544 -33.62 9.28 -1.07
CA ILE A 544 -32.43 9.89 -0.47
C ILE A 544 -31.78 8.96 0.56
N HIS A 545 -32.57 8.18 1.31
CA HIS A 545 -32.04 7.19 2.25
C HIS A 545 -31.16 6.17 1.54
N ARG A 546 -31.60 5.65 0.39
CA ARG A 546 -30.79 4.70 -0.41
C ARG A 546 -29.46 5.30 -0.83
N GLN A 547 -29.46 6.55 -1.30
CA GLN A 547 -28.24 7.25 -1.71
C GLN A 547 -27.28 7.46 -0.52
N ILE A 548 -27.80 7.87 0.64
CA ILE A 548 -27.00 8.06 1.85
C ILE A 548 -26.46 6.71 2.36
N SER A 549 -27.28 5.65 2.33
CA SER A 549 -26.88 4.29 2.74
C SER A 549 -25.71 3.78 1.89
N GLU A 550 -25.75 3.95 0.56
CA GLU A 550 -24.65 3.57 -0.32
C GLU A 550 -23.34 4.30 0.04
N GLN A 551 -23.43 5.58 0.44
CA GLN A 551 -22.26 6.35 0.89
C GLN A 551 -21.72 5.87 2.24
N VAL A 552 -22.60 5.53 3.19
CA VAL A 552 -22.22 4.96 4.48
C VAL A 552 -21.55 3.59 4.29
N ASP A 553 -22.12 2.72 3.47
CA ASP A 553 -21.56 1.39 3.15
C ASP A 553 -20.18 1.50 2.50
N GLN A 554 -19.98 2.50 1.64
CA GLN A 554 -18.68 2.81 1.05
C GLN A 554 -17.63 3.21 2.09
N LEU A 555 -18.01 4.01 3.10
CA LEU A 555 -17.11 4.41 4.19
C LEU A 555 -16.79 3.23 5.12
N GLU A 556 -17.75 2.37 5.43
CA GLU A 556 -17.50 1.15 6.20
C GLU A 556 -16.62 0.16 5.42
N GLY A 557 -16.81 0.07 4.10
CA GLY A 557 -15.93 -0.67 3.21
C GLY A 557 -14.50 -0.16 3.22
N LEU A 558 -14.31 1.17 3.17
CA LEU A 558 -13.00 1.81 3.27
C LEU A 558 -12.34 1.51 4.63
N GLN A 559 -13.11 1.55 5.73
CA GLN A 559 -12.62 1.22 7.08
C GLN A 559 -11.99 -0.17 7.12
N LYS A 560 -12.72 -1.17 6.59
CA LYS A 560 -12.27 -2.56 6.54
C LYS A 560 -11.02 -2.71 5.68
N GLN A 561 -11.02 -2.09 4.50
CA GLN A 561 -9.86 -2.15 3.60
C GLN A 561 -8.60 -1.53 4.20
N LEU A 562 -8.70 -0.39 4.88
CA LEU A 562 -7.55 0.25 5.53
C LEU A 562 -6.97 -0.64 6.64
N ARG A 563 -7.84 -1.25 7.48
CA ARG A 563 -7.41 -2.19 8.51
C ARG A 563 -6.76 -3.45 7.94
N GLU A 564 -7.34 -4.03 6.90
CA GLU A 564 -6.78 -5.21 6.23
C GLU A 564 -5.38 -4.92 5.64
N ILE A 565 -5.21 -3.77 4.99
CA ILE A 565 -3.92 -3.36 4.40
C ILE A 565 -2.88 -3.11 5.50
N ALA A 566 -3.26 -2.40 6.58
CA ALA A 566 -2.38 -2.17 7.72
C ALA A 566 -1.95 -3.49 8.38
N GLN A 567 -2.89 -4.39 8.67
CA GLN A 567 -2.59 -5.71 9.27
C GLN A 567 -1.73 -6.59 8.37
N ALA A 568 -1.97 -6.59 7.06
CA ALA A 568 -1.13 -7.32 6.11
C ALA A 568 0.31 -6.81 6.13
N SER A 569 0.50 -5.49 6.17
CA SER A 569 1.83 -4.87 6.23
C SER A 569 2.54 -5.12 7.57
N VAL A 570 1.82 -5.11 8.69
CA VAL A 570 2.39 -5.46 10.02
C VAL A 570 2.84 -6.92 10.06
N ARG A 571 2.08 -7.85 9.45
CA ARG A 571 2.49 -9.26 9.34
C ARG A 571 3.71 -9.47 8.45
N GLU A 572 3.82 -8.69 7.37
CA GLU A 572 5.00 -8.71 6.49
C GLU A 572 6.24 -8.12 7.19
N ALA A 573 6.05 -7.15 8.08
CA ALA A 573 7.11 -6.59 8.91
C ALA A 573 7.53 -7.58 10.03
N THR A 574 8.45 -8.50 9.70
CA THR A 574 9.12 -9.51 10.55
C THR A 574 8.67 -9.61 12.02
N ASP A 575 8.23 -10.81 12.44
CA ASP A 575 7.59 -11.18 13.72
C ASP A 575 8.04 -10.52 15.03
N TYR A 576 9.28 -10.05 15.17
CA TYR A 576 9.73 -9.36 16.40
C TYR A 576 9.44 -7.85 16.35
N LEU A 577 9.58 -7.22 15.17
CA LEU A 577 9.39 -5.79 14.99
C LEU A 577 7.95 -5.40 14.66
N GLY A 578 7.09 -6.34 14.25
CA GLY A 578 5.65 -6.09 14.07
C GLY A 578 4.85 -6.07 15.38
N LYS A 579 5.41 -6.57 16.49
CA LYS A 579 4.69 -6.67 17.77
C LYS A 579 4.30 -5.30 18.31
N ASN A 580 3.04 -5.19 18.74
CA ASN A 580 2.44 -4.02 19.35
C ASN A 580 2.46 -2.74 18.48
N VAL A 581 2.70 -2.84 17.16
CA VAL A 581 2.62 -1.68 16.24
C VAL A 581 1.23 -1.06 16.31
N ASP A 582 0.20 -1.87 16.16
CA ASP A 582 -1.20 -1.41 16.16
C ASP A 582 -1.54 -0.72 17.48
N GLU A 583 -1.31 -1.41 18.61
CA GLU A 583 -1.60 -0.90 19.96
C GLU A 583 -0.90 0.43 20.27
N TYR A 584 0.40 0.54 19.96
CA TYR A 584 1.19 1.74 20.23
C TYR A 584 0.78 2.91 19.35
N TYR A 585 0.71 2.71 18.03
CA TYR A 585 0.44 3.82 17.13
C TYR A 585 -1.02 4.25 17.16
N GLU A 586 -1.97 3.35 17.44
CA GLU A 586 -3.35 3.73 17.74
C GLU A 586 -3.44 4.59 19.01
N SER A 587 -2.69 4.27 20.08
CA SER A 587 -2.67 5.09 21.29
C SER A 587 -2.05 6.46 21.04
N VAL A 588 -0.94 6.51 20.30
CA VAL A 588 -0.27 7.76 19.91
C VAL A 588 -1.20 8.63 19.06
N VAL A 589 -1.91 8.05 18.09
CA VAL A 589 -2.90 8.77 17.26
C VAL A 589 -4.04 9.29 18.13
N ARG A 590 -4.57 8.47 19.05
CA ARG A 590 -5.64 8.85 19.96
C ARG A 590 -5.26 10.06 20.82
N ASP A 591 -4.07 10.05 21.41
CA ASP A 591 -3.59 11.13 22.27
C ASP A 591 -3.28 12.40 21.46
N THR A 592 -2.68 12.24 20.28
CA THR A 592 -2.42 13.36 19.36
C THR A 592 -3.73 14.02 18.92
N MET A 593 -4.73 13.21 18.56
CA MET A 593 -6.06 13.68 18.18
C MET A 593 -6.76 14.40 19.33
N ARG A 594 -6.73 13.85 20.55
CA ARG A 594 -7.27 14.54 21.74
C ARG A 594 -6.60 15.88 22.00
N SER A 595 -5.28 15.97 21.82
CA SER A 595 -4.54 17.23 21.95
C SER A 595 -4.94 18.24 20.88
N LEU A 596 -5.12 17.79 19.63
CA LEU A 596 -5.62 18.62 18.53
C LEU A 596 -7.06 19.10 18.77
N GLU A 597 -7.95 18.22 19.23
CA GLU A 597 -9.33 18.55 19.63
C GLU A 597 -9.34 19.61 20.74
N ALA A 598 -8.47 19.47 21.75
CA ALA A 598 -8.38 20.42 22.86
C ALA A 598 -7.84 21.80 22.41
N ALA A 599 -6.92 21.83 21.44
CA ALA A 599 -6.31 23.07 20.96
C ALA A 599 -7.15 23.82 19.92
N LYS A 600 -7.83 23.09 19.02
CA LYS A 600 -8.52 23.63 17.84
C LYS A 600 -10.06 23.55 17.93
N GLY A 601 -10.59 22.87 18.96
CA GLY A 601 -12.03 22.65 19.15
C GLY A 601 -12.53 21.38 18.47
N SER A 602 -13.67 20.83 18.90
CA SER A 602 -14.19 19.53 18.44
C SER A 602 -14.59 19.48 16.96
N GLY A 603 -14.85 20.61 16.33
CA GLY A 603 -15.29 20.71 14.93
C GLY A 603 -14.18 20.73 13.88
N PHE A 604 -12.90 20.77 14.28
CA PHE A 604 -11.79 21.02 13.34
C PHE A 604 -11.70 19.98 12.21
N TYR A 605 -12.13 18.74 12.45
CA TYR A 605 -12.16 17.68 11.43
C TYR A 605 -12.95 18.09 10.18
N MET A 606 -14.02 18.87 10.35
CA MET A 606 -14.95 19.23 9.29
C MET A 606 -14.54 20.50 8.52
N GLU A 607 -13.50 21.20 8.97
CA GLU A 607 -12.99 22.37 8.25
C GLU A 607 -12.28 21.94 6.96
N GLN A 608 -12.48 22.72 5.89
CA GLN A 608 -11.89 22.42 4.58
C GLN A 608 -10.36 22.38 4.58
N ARG A 609 -9.70 23.02 5.55
CA ARG A 609 -8.23 23.03 5.70
C ARG A 609 -7.67 21.69 6.20
N TYR A 610 -8.49 20.88 6.87
CA TYR A 610 -8.11 19.56 7.37
C TYR A 610 -8.76 18.49 6.49
N ILE A 611 -9.71 17.71 7.02
CA ILE A 611 -10.36 16.62 6.27
C ILE A 611 -11.54 17.19 5.48
N GLY A 612 -12.40 18.00 6.10
CA GLY A 612 -13.54 18.66 5.45
C GLY A 612 -14.89 17.96 5.71
N SER A 613 -15.99 18.66 5.40
CA SER A 613 -17.35 18.12 5.54
C SER A 613 -17.70 17.18 4.38
N GLY A 614 -18.45 16.12 4.68
CA GLY A 614 -18.79 15.04 3.74
C GLY A 614 -19.41 15.52 2.42
N ALA A 615 -20.22 16.58 2.44
CA ALA A 615 -20.94 17.08 1.27
C ALA A 615 -20.03 17.49 0.10
N LEU A 616 -18.85 18.05 0.38
CA LEU A 616 -17.86 18.44 -0.65
C LEU A 616 -16.94 17.29 -1.06
N LEU A 617 -16.75 16.30 -0.18
CA LEU A 617 -15.88 15.15 -0.40
C LEU A 617 -16.48 14.13 -1.40
N PHE A 618 -17.81 14.01 -1.46
CA PHE A 618 -18.48 13.07 -2.37
C PHE A 618 -18.55 13.53 -3.83
N GLN A 619 -18.33 14.83 -4.12
CA GLN A 619 -18.25 15.30 -5.51
C GLN A 619 -17.06 14.68 -6.27
N ASN A 620 -15.98 14.31 -5.57
CA ASN A 620 -14.78 13.67 -6.14
C ASN A 620 -14.61 12.17 -5.78
N ARG A 621 -15.66 11.52 -5.24
CA ARG A 621 -15.66 10.11 -4.76
C ARG A 621 -14.69 9.84 -3.60
N ILE A 622 -14.70 8.60 -3.08
CA ILE A 622 -13.88 8.10 -1.96
C ILE A 622 -12.37 8.41 -2.12
N ALA A 623 -11.87 8.46 -3.36
CA ALA A 623 -10.46 8.75 -3.64
C ALA A 623 -10.03 10.12 -3.10
N GLY A 624 -10.84 11.17 -3.25
CA GLY A 624 -10.52 12.51 -2.73
C GLY A 624 -10.47 12.56 -1.20
N LEU A 625 -11.28 11.74 -0.51
CA LEU A 625 -11.21 11.60 0.94
C LEU A 625 -9.88 10.96 1.37
N VAL A 626 -9.46 9.88 0.70
CA VAL A 626 -8.20 9.20 1.00
C VAL A 626 -7.01 10.15 0.81
N GLU A 627 -6.99 10.93 -0.28
CA GLU A 627 -5.93 11.93 -0.51
C GLU A 627 -5.84 12.97 0.60
N ARG A 628 -6.99 13.50 1.06
CA ARG A 628 -7.02 14.46 2.17
C ARG A 628 -6.60 13.83 3.49
N LEU A 629 -7.01 12.59 3.77
CA LEU A 629 -6.57 11.85 4.95
C LEU A 629 -5.05 11.64 4.94
N CYS A 630 -4.49 11.27 3.79
CA CYS A 630 -3.05 11.16 3.59
C CYS A 630 -2.35 12.50 3.87
N GLN A 631 -2.83 13.61 3.30
CA GLN A 631 -2.26 14.95 3.56
C GLN A 631 -2.36 15.35 5.04
N PHE A 632 -3.49 15.09 5.69
CA PHE A 632 -3.68 15.35 7.11
C PHE A 632 -2.69 14.56 7.97
N CYS A 633 -2.51 13.26 7.68
CA CYS A 633 -1.54 12.43 8.38
C CYS A 633 -0.11 12.96 8.23
N ARG A 634 0.29 13.39 7.03
CA ARG A 634 1.64 13.96 6.79
C ARG A 634 1.88 15.24 7.57
N ASN A 635 0.91 16.15 7.56
CA ASN A 635 1.15 17.51 8.07
C ASN A 635 0.96 17.62 9.59
N GLU A 636 -0.04 16.91 10.16
CA GLU A 636 -0.49 17.14 11.53
C GLU A 636 -0.17 16.00 12.51
N ILE A 637 -0.01 14.76 12.02
CA ILE A 637 0.20 13.57 12.86
C ILE A 637 1.66 13.09 12.81
N LEU A 638 2.18 12.79 11.62
CA LEU A 638 3.51 12.19 11.44
C LEU A 638 4.67 13.16 11.75
N THR A 639 4.38 14.45 11.91
CA THR A 639 5.34 15.50 12.32
C THR A 639 5.50 15.62 13.84
N ARG A 640 4.75 14.84 14.63
CA ARG A 640 4.74 14.94 16.10
C ARG A 640 5.93 14.21 16.74
N SER A 641 6.26 14.62 17.96
CA SER A 641 7.38 14.10 18.76
C SER A 641 7.47 12.56 18.82
N PRO A 642 6.38 11.78 18.99
CA PRO A 642 6.46 10.30 19.01
C PRO A 642 7.02 9.69 17.73
N PHE A 643 6.87 10.36 16.58
CA PHE A 643 7.43 9.90 15.31
C PHE A 643 8.89 10.28 15.10
N ALA A 644 9.39 11.26 15.87
CA ALA A 644 10.77 11.75 15.87
C ALA A 644 11.66 11.06 16.93
N LEU A 645 11.13 10.08 17.68
CA LEU A 645 11.92 9.28 18.62
C LEU A 645 13.02 8.49 17.89
N SER A 646 14.13 8.26 18.59
CA SER A 646 15.15 7.32 18.12
C SER A 646 14.57 5.91 18.02
N PHE A 647 15.18 5.08 17.16
CA PHE A 647 14.75 3.70 16.92
C PHE A 647 14.57 2.91 18.24
N GLU A 648 15.52 3.02 19.16
CA GLU A 648 15.48 2.32 20.45
C GLU A 648 14.39 2.83 21.37
N ALA A 649 14.23 4.16 21.47
CA ALA A 649 13.24 4.77 22.35
C ALA A 649 11.82 4.43 21.89
N GLU A 650 11.59 4.41 20.58
CA GLU A 650 10.32 3.97 19.99
C GLU A 650 10.09 2.47 20.23
N LEU A 651 11.09 1.63 19.98
CA LEU A 651 10.98 0.19 20.18
C LEU A 651 10.67 -0.16 21.64
N LEU A 652 11.32 0.52 22.59
CA LEU A 652 11.08 0.34 24.02
C LEU A 652 9.69 0.84 24.43
N ALA A 653 9.25 1.99 23.91
CA ALA A 653 7.90 2.50 24.16
C ALA A 653 6.84 1.51 23.66
N ARG A 654 7.03 0.98 22.44
CA ARG A 654 6.14 0.01 21.80
C ARG A 654 6.12 -1.35 22.51
N ALA A 655 7.27 -1.86 22.93
CA ALA A 655 7.37 -3.12 23.68
C ALA A 655 6.60 -3.04 25.02
N ASN A 656 6.55 -1.86 25.63
CA ASN A 656 5.97 -1.64 26.95
C ASN A 656 4.50 -1.16 26.97
N VAL A 657 3.85 -0.97 25.82
CA VAL A 657 2.45 -0.50 25.75
C VAL A 657 1.48 -1.42 26.50
N GLY A 658 1.65 -2.74 26.34
CA GLY A 658 0.83 -3.74 27.03
C GLY A 658 1.20 -3.99 28.49
N ALA A 659 2.37 -3.52 28.97
CA ALA A 659 2.83 -3.77 30.34
C ALA A 659 1.92 -3.11 31.39
N ALA A 660 1.23 -2.02 31.04
CA ALA A 660 0.28 -1.34 31.90
C ALA A 660 -1.06 -2.11 32.07
N TYR A 661 -1.43 -2.97 31.13
CA TYR A 661 -2.71 -3.69 31.11
C TYR A 661 -2.60 -5.13 31.63
N ASP A 662 -1.48 -5.81 31.37
CA ASP A 662 -1.33 -7.26 31.58
C ASP A 662 -0.53 -7.69 32.83
N ASN A 663 -0.19 -6.78 33.76
CA ASN A 663 0.71 -7.08 34.90
C ASN A 663 2.03 -7.76 34.47
N ARG A 664 2.51 -7.51 33.24
CA ARG A 664 3.80 -7.99 32.76
C ARG A 664 4.90 -7.06 33.30
N SER A 665 6.05 -7.65 33.66
CA SER A 665 7.23 -6.87 34.02
C SER A 665 7.59 -5.93 32.89
N VAL A 666 7.72 -4.63 33.19
CA VAL A 666 8.20 -3.62 32.25
C VAL A 666 9.55 -4.08 31.72
N LEU A 667 9.65 -4.21 30.39
CA LEU A 667 10.85 -4.67 29.73
C LEU A 667 11.91 -3.58 29.86
N THR A 668 13.03 -3.91 30.48
CA THR A 668 14.11 -2.94 30.67
C THR A 668 14.85 -2.72 29.36
N ARG A 669 15.61 -1.62 29.30
CA ARG A 669 16.46 -1.32 28.15
C ARG A 669 17.48 -2.43 27.88
N GLU A 670 18.04 -3.02 28.94
CA GLU A 670 19.03 -4.10 28.84
C GLU A 670 18.42 -5.39 28.31
N ASP A 671 17.21 -5.75 28.74
CA ASP A 671 16.49 -6.92 28.24
C ASP A 671 16.15 -6.76 26.74
N LEU A 672 15.71 -5.57 26.33
CA LEU A 672 15.45 -5.27 24.92
C LEU A 672 16.70 -5.44 24.07
N PHE A 673 17.83 -4.91 24.56
CA PHE A 673 19.10 -5.01 23.86
C PHE A 673 19.61 -6.45 23.81
N PHE A 674 19.40 -7.22 24.88
CA PHE A 674 19.73 -8.63 24.90
C PHE A 674 18.93 -9.41 23.84
N ASP A 675 17.61 -9.25 23.81
CA ASP A 675 16.74 -9.91 22.84
C ASP A 675 17.08 -9.50 21.40
N LEU A 676 17.25 -8.21 21.16
CA LEU A 676 17.61 -7.69 19.83
C LEU A 676 18.97 -8.23 19.36
N SER A 677 19.94 -8.36 20.28
CA SER A 677 21.24 -8.96 19.97
C SER A 677 21.12 -10.44 19.58
N GLN A 678 20.24 -11.21 20.23
CA GLN A 678 19.98 -12.61 19.89
C GLN A 678 19.28 -12.74 18.53
N VAL A 679 18.25 -11.92 18.27
CA VAL A 679 17.52 -11.92 16.99
C VAL A 679 18.47 -11.56 15.84
N LEU A 680 19.33 -10.54 16.04
CA LEU A 680 20.33 -10.16 15.04
C LEU A 680 21.33 -11.28 14.79
N GLU A 681 21.81 -11.98 15.83
CA GLU A 681 22.75 -13.10 15.69
C GLU A 681 22.12 -14.29 14.95
N GLN A 682 20.93 -14.74 15.36
CA GLN A 682 20.26 -15.89 14.76
C GLN A 682 19.95 -15.67 13.27
N ARG A 683 19.55 -14.45 12.91
CA ARG A 683 19.23 -14.10 11.51
C ARG A 683 20.47 -13.78 10.68
N ALA A 684 21.58 -13.38 11.30
CA ALA A 684 22.85 -13.19 10.61
C ALA A 684 23.62 -14.52 10.46
N ALA A 685 22.94 -15.67 10.59
CA ALA A 685 23.53 -16.96 10.30
C ALA A 685 24.12 -16.95 8.89
N VAL A 686 25.28 -17.59 8.72
CA VAL A 686 26.00 -17.58 7.45
C VAL A 686 25.19 -18.29 6.38
N HIS A 687 25.14 -17.74 5.17
CA HIS A 687 24.38 -18.27 4.04
C HIS A 687 25.13 -19.43 3.37
N MET A 688 25.51 -20.44 4.15
CA MET A 688 26.10 -21.68 3.66
C MET A 688 25.98 -22.77 4.73
N GLU A 689 25.51 -23.95 4.36
CA GLU A 689 25.54 -25.11 5.24
C GLU A 689 26.91 -25.81 5.19
N VAL A 690 27.66 -25.72 6.29
CA VAL A 690 29.02 -26.27 6.40
C VAL A 690 29.10 -27.28 7.54
N PHE A 691 29.80 -28.38 7.32
CA PHE A 691 29.91 -29.46 8.31
C PHE A 691 30.94 -29.11 9.40
N HIS A 692 30.46 -28.71 10.58
CA HIS A 692 31.30 -28.21 11.69
C HIS A 692 32.46 -29.12 12.09
N PHE A 693 32.33 -30.45 12.02
CA PHE A 693 33.35 -31.39 12.50
C PHE A 693 34.59 -31.52 11.59
N LEU A 694 34.52 -31.07 10.33
CA LEU A 694 35.63 -31.18 9.37
C LEU A 694 36.47 -29.90 9.27
N GLN A 695 35.96 -28.79 9.82
CA GLN A 695 36.62 -27.50 9.80
C GLN A 695 37.86 -27.51 10.70
N LYS A 696 39.05 -27.59 10.09
CA LYS A 696 40.34 -27.48 10.83
C LYS A 696 40.61 -26.06 11.31
N HIS A 697 40.14 -25.06 10.56
CA HIS A 697 40.27 -23.65 10.89
C HIS A 697 38.98 -22.91 10.51
N ARG A 698 38.22 -22.48 11.52
CA ARG A 698 37.05 -21.60 11.36
C ARG A 698 37.43 -20.23 11.88
N TYR A 699 37.34 -19.21 11.03
CA TYR A 699 37.58 -17.83 11.42
C TYR A 699 36.31 -17.00 11.19
N GLU A 700 35.91 -16.24 12.21
CA GLU A 700 34.71 -15.42 12.19
C GLU A 700 35.01 -13.96 12.52
N GLU A 701 34.40 -13.07 11.75
CA GLU A 701 34.37 -11.64 12.04
C GLU A 701 32.92 -11.14 12.01
N LYS A 702 32.51 -10.28 12.95
CA LYS A 702 31.15 -9.75 13.05
C LYS A 702 31.17 -8.23 12.98
N TYR A 703 30.38 -7.66 12.07
CA TYR A 703 30.33 -6.23 11.82
C TYR A 703 28.93 -5.68 11.96
N LEU A 704 28.76 -4.64 12.79
CA LEU A 704 27.55 -3.83 12.85
C LEU A 704 27.68 -2.64 11.90
N PHE A 705 26.66 -2.34 11.10
CA PHE A 705 26.57 -1.11 10.30
C PHE A 705 25.52 -0.21 10.94
N ALA A 706 25.98 0.74 11.75
CA ALA A 706 25.14 1.62 12.55
C ALA A 706 25.93 2.85 13.02
N ASP A 707 25.23 3.80 13.62
CA ASP A 707 25.90 4.87 14.36
C ASP A 707 26.66 4.27 15.56
N ILE A 708 27.92 4.64 15.74
CA ILE A 708 28.73 4.10 16.84
C ILE A 708 28.30 4.70 18.18
N HIS A 709 27.69 5.89 18.16
CA HIS A 709 27.16 6.55 19.35
C HIS A 709 25.79 5.99 19.78
N ASN A 710 25.26 5.03 19.04
CA ASN A 710 24.03 4.34 19.39
C ASN A 710 24.23 3.46 20.65
N ASP A 711 23.32 3.57 21.61
CA ASP A 711 23.44 2.90 22.92
C ASP A 711 23.33 1.38 22.79
N PHE A 712 22.52 0.86 21.87
CA PHE A 712 22.49 -0.58 21.56
C PHE A 712 23.83 -1.07 21.00
N VAL A 713 24.46 -0.30 20.10
CA VAL A 713 25.77 -0.65 19.53
C VAL A 713 26.84 -0.69 20.62
N GLN A 714 26.87 0.32 21.50
CA GLN A 714 27.77 0.36 22.65
C GLN A 714 27.54 -0.81 23.60
N TYR A 715 26.29 -1.21 23.84
CA TYR A 715 25.96 -2.39 24.62
C TYR A 715 26.51 -3.67 23.98
N VAL A 716 26.31 -3.87 22.68
CA VAL A 716 26.75 -5.08 21.96
C VAL A 716 28.28 -5.17 21.86
N LEU A 717 28.98 -4.05 21.72
CA LEU A 717 30.44 -4.04 21.72
C LEU A 717 31.01 -4.46 23.08
N ARG A 718 30.43 -3.98 24.19
CA ARG A 718 30.89 -4.27 25.56
C ARG A 718 30.47 -5.63 26.10
N LYS A 719 29.33 -6.16 25.66
CA LYS A 719 28.74 -7.41 26.20
C LYS A 719 29.69 -8.61 26.13
N ASP A 720 30.46 -8.72 25.05
CA ASP A 720 31.33 -9.87 24.76
C ASP A 720 32.83 -9.54 24.86
N GLU A 721 33.19 -8.36 25.41
CA GLU A 721 34.58 -7.94 25.58
C GLU A 721 35.36 -8.92 26.47
N GLY A 722 36.46 -9.46 25.94
CA GLY A 722 37.37 -10.35 26.67
C GLY A 722 36.97 -11.84 26.73
N ILE A 723 35.76 -12.20 26.28
CA ILE A 723 35.27 -13.60 26.27
C ILE A 723 35.11 -14.15 24.84
N ARG A 724 34.97 -13.25 23.84
CA ARG A 724 34.74 -13.63 22.44
C ARG A 724 35.94 -14.34 21.78
N THR A 725 35.64 -15.36 20.97
CA THR A 725 36.61 -16.07 20.12
C THR A 725 36.66 -15.52 18.69
N TYR A 726 35.82 -14.53 18.38
CA TYR A 726 35.69 -13.90 17.07
C TYR A 726 36.04 -12.42 17.13
N LYS A 727 36.45 -11.87 15.99
CA LYS A 727 36.65 -10.43 15.83
C LYS A 727 35.29 -9.74 15.70
N GLN A 728 35.14 -8.58 16.32
CA GLN A 728 33.90 -7.82 16.22
C GLN A 728 34.19 -6.33 16.14
N GLY A 729 33.44 -5.64 15.28
CA GLY A 729 33.55 -4.21 15.07
C GLY A 729 32.23 -3.56 14.66
N CYS A 730 32.25 -2.24 14.61
CA CYS A 730 31.19 -1.39 14.11
C CYS A 730 31.75 -0.53 12.97
N ILE A 731 31.06 -0.56 11.84
CA ILE A 731 31.25 0.31 10.69
C ILE A 731 30.37 1.53 10.91
N HIS A 732 30.99 2.65 11.25
CA HIS A 732 30.26 3.87 11.62
C HIS A 732 29.45 4.43 10.43
N GLU A 733 28.16 4.64 10.67
CA GLU A 733 27.20 5.27 9.77
C GLU A 733 26.36 6.31 10.54
N GLU A 734 26.67 7.59 10.33
CA GLU A 734 26.02 8.69 11.04
C GLU A 734 24.50 8.72 10.77
N GLN A 735 23.70 8.90 11.84
CA GLN A 735 22.23 9.09 11.77
C GLN A 735 21.41 7.96 11.12
N LYS A 736 21.95 6.73 11.01
CA LYS A 736 21.20 5.60 10.47
C LYS A 736 20.06 5.18 11.40
N SER A 737 18.82 5.14 10.87
CA SER A 737 17.60 4.79 11.63
C SER A 737 17.40 3.28 11.86
N GLY A 738 18.40 2.45 11.63
CA GLY A 738 18.32 1.00 11.74
C GLY A 738 19.69 0.35 11.90
N ILE A 739 19.71 -0.89 12.37
CA ILE A 739 20.93 -1.62 12.66
C ILE A 739 21.01 -2.81 11.70
N GLU A 740 22.12 -2.92 11.00
CA GLU A 740 22.44 -4.09 10.17
C GLU A 740 23.62 -4.82 10.80
N LYS A 741 23.57 -6.15 10.86
CA LYS A 741 24.64 -7.01 11.35
C LYS A 741 25.05 -7.95 10.23
N MET A 742 26.35 -8.01 9.97
CA MET A 742 26.94 -8.96 9.04
C MET A 742 27.90 -9.88 9.78
N ASN A 743 27.72 -11.18 9.60
CA ASN A 743 28.64 -12.19 10.08
C ASN A 743 29.45 -12.70 8.89
N LEU A 744 30.77 -12.62 8.98
CA LEU A 744 31.71 -13.19 8.02
C LEU A 744 32.28 -14.47 8.60
N MET A 745 32.32 -15.52 7.80
CA MET A 745 32.92 -16.79 8.17
C MET A 745 33.79 -17.28 7.03
N GLY A 746 35.01 -17.72 7.34
CA GLY A 746 35.90 -18.29 6.35
C GLY A 746 36.80 -19.37 6.93
N GLY A 747 37.56 -19.99 6.04
CA GLY A 747 38.53 -21.02 6.39
C GLY A 747 38.09 -22.46 6.07
N PHE A 748 36.90 -22.64 5.49
CA PHE A 748 36.39 -23.93 5.05
C PHE A 748 36.81 -24.26 3.62
N GLY A 749 37.01 -25.55 3.34
CA GLY A 749 37.28 -26.07 2.00
C GLY A 749 36.02 -26.57 1.29
N MET A 750 36.17 -27.00 0.05
CA MET A 750 35.07 -27.55 -0.76
C MET A 750 34.43 -28.80 -0.13
N GLU A 751 35.25 -29.68 0.45
CA GLU A 751 34.79 -30.93 1.07
C GLU A 751 33.98 -30.70 2.38
N ASP A 752 34.06 -29.50 2.97
CA ASP A 752 33.30 -29.14 4.17
C ASP A 752 31.85 -28.75 3.83
N LEU A 753 31.56 -28.45 2.55
CA LEU A 753 30.26 -27.98 2.07
C LEU A 753 29.25 -29.13 1.98
N MET A 754 28.12 -29.01 2.68
CA MET A 754 27.04 -30.01 2.57
C MET A 754 26.45 -30.03 1.15
N PHE A 755 26.34 -28.88 0.50
CA PHE A 755 25.91 -28.78 -0.89
C PHE A 755 26.73 -29.66 -1.83
N TYR A 756 28.06 -29.56 -1.78
CA TYR A 756 28.94 -30.35 -2.65
C TYR A 756 28.82 -31.86 -2.34
N ARG A 757 28.86 -32.25 -1.06
CA ARG A 757 28.78 -33.65 -0.64
C ARG A 757 27.47 -34.32 -1.07
N ASN A 758 26.35 -33.62 -0.90
CA ASN A 758 25.03 -34.13 -1.25
C ASN A 758 24.86 -34.31 -2.76
N ASN A 759 25.50 -33.44 -3.55
CA ASN A 759 25.32 -33.37 -5.00
C ASN A 759 26.40 -34.06 -5.82
N LYS A 760 27.54 -34.43 -5.22
CA LYS A 760 28.64 -35.16 -5.89
C LYS A 760 28.18 -36.42 -6.62
N LYS A 761 27.22 -37.16 -6.04
CA LYS A 761 26.62 -38.35 -6.64
C LYS A 761 25.89 -38.07 -7.97
N TYR A 762 25.24 -36.91 -8.08
CA TYR A 762 24.57 -36.52 -9.32
C TYR A 762 25.61 -36.22 -10.39
N HIS A 763 26.62 -35.42 -10.07
CA HIS A 763 27.73 -35.15 -10.99
C HIS A 763 28.34 -36.44 -11.57
N ALA A 764 28.72 -37.38 -10.70
CA ALA A 764 29.26 -38.67 -11.13
C ALA A 764 28.32 -39.45 -12.06
N SER A 765 27.02 -39.52 -11.72
CA SER A 765 26.02 -40.23 -12.53
C SER A 765 25.80 -39.59 -13.91
N TYR A 766 25.85 -38.26 -14.02
CA TYR A 766 25.74 -37.57 -15.30
C TYR A 766 27.01 -37.78 -16.15
N VAL A 767 28.20 -37.74 -15.55
CA VAL A 767 29.46 -38.05 -16.26
C VAL A 767 29.45 -39.49 -16.79
N GLU A 768 29.02 -40.47 -15.98
CA GLU A 768 28.83 -41.86 -16.41
C GLU A 768 27.83 -41.99 -17.58
N SER A 769 26.85 -41.09 -17.65
CA SER A 769 25.85 -41.03 -18.73
C SER A 769 26.35 -40.29 -20.00
N GLY A 770 27.62 -39.90 -20.02
CA GLY A 770 28.30 -39.26 -21.15
C GLY A 770 28.08 -37.75 -21.26
N PHE A 771 27.79 -37.06 -20.14
CA PHE A 771 27.78 -35.60 -20.09
C PHE A 771 29.21 -35.07 -19.90
N VAL A 772 29.56 -34.00 -20.61
CA VAL A 772 30.85 -33.33 -20.57
C VAL A 772 30.65 -31.92 -20.01
N PHE A 773 31.11 -31.73 -18.78
CA PHE A 773 30.99 -30.46 -18.07
C PHE A 773 32.26 -29.62 -18.11
N ASP A 774 33.41 -30.26 -18.33
CA ASP A 774 34.74 -29.64 -18.28
C ASP A 774 35.17 -29.06 -19.63
N ARG A 775 36.30 -28.36 -19.60
CA ARG A 775 36.94 -27.76 -20.78
C ARG A 775 37.53 -28.85 -21.68
N ALA A 776 37.25 -28.79 -22.98
CA ALA A 776 37.87 -29.67 -23.97
C ALA A 776 39.40 -29.50 -23.95
N GLY A 777 40.13 -30.58 -23.63
CA GLY A 777 41.61 -30.62 -23.64
C GLY A 777 42.30 -30.67 -22.26
N GLU A 778 41.56 -30.71 -21.14
CA GLU A 778 42.15 -30.86 -19.78
C GLU A 778 42.22 -32.31 -19.26
N GLU A 779 41.84 -33.31 -20.06
CA GLU A 779 42.12 -34.74 -19.78
C GLU A 779 43.63 -35.04 -19.99
N GLY A 780 44.49 -34.56 -19.09
CA GLY A 780 45.93 -34.85 -19.24
C GLY A 780 46.93 -34.14 -18.33
N ALA A 781 46.52 -33.48 -17.25
CA ALA A 781 47.46 -32.94 -16.25
C ALA A 781 47.02 -33.31 -14.83
N SER A 782 47.13 -34.61 -14.54
CA SER A 782 47.19 -35.15 -13.17
C SER A 782 48.55 -34.91 -12.54
#